data_AF-A0A560IWA8-F1
#
_entry.id   AF-A0A560IWA8-F1
#
_cell.length_a   1.000
_cell.length_b   1.000
_cell.length_c   1.000
_cell.angle_alpha   90.00
_cell.angle_beta   90.00
_cell.angle_gamma   90.00
#
_symmetry.space_group_name_H-M   'P 1'
#
loop_
_entity.id
_entity.type
_entity.pdbx_description
1 polymer ?
#
loop_
_entity_poly.entity_id
_entity_poly.type
_entity_poly.pdbx_seq_one_letter_code
_entity_poly.pdbx_strand_id
1 'polypeptide(L)'
;MVGNSSGNKITLGSSDTLYLNSGGNTISLTGGNSTVNLGAGVSGNTVKVQTTTGSGTVTVNGAGATINSIAASSGIIATSGTVTINDSGNILWLAGAQAKLSSIAANLTLNATVAATVLTVADTDKAFTVGGGNLVSLIGSNETVTMNSGTLVNSSGSNTLVASGSSSTLIAAAGTSVLVGSGSGATLKVTGGSATVRYDAGNMNIDLTTGKAHVNGSTLSDTLISVSSLQASGDKDIIVAGSSVSLSIAGSGDVITLTGSGNIISGTGSASVSVTAINSTQTINTASSTIDVRASGNTLTLGGGGNTVTSTTSNSASVTVTAASSSQVISLSSSTVNVKASGASVSLGGSGNTVTMLSGGTLHITGGGHVATANTVTLSSGTLILDNDTRANLTGNSNQITITGTVNVAATGDGNTITSTGTGSGIFIGGTVGGSKTSISDTGGGNTIYTYANTLSTADVLTVTASGDTINMNTNWNLSLNGSGNTVGMVAGETLHITGGGRGATANTVTLSSGTLILDDDTRANLTGNSNQITVAGTVNVAAVGDYNAITATGTGSGIFVGGTGDTITASSSSIYLYSNTQTAANLLTVKGSRNTISMAANWSMTLTASNNTITAAVSDTITIDAGLTETLAGSGNTVTMLSGGTLHITGGGHVATANTVTLSSGTLILDNDTRANLTGNSNQITITGTVNVAATGDGNTITSTGTGSGIFIGGTVGGSKTSISDTGGGNTIYTYANTLSTADVLTVTASGDTINMNTNWNLSLNGSGNTVGMVAGETLHITGGGHGATANTVTLSSGTLILDDDTRANLTGNSNQITVAGTVNVAAVGDYNAITATGTGSGIFVGGTGDTITASSSSIYLYSNTQTAANLLTVNGTSNTISLVANWNVTLTLSGNAITATGGTITLSTILTETLTGSGSTVTMASGGTLYINGGGQFADANAVTLSNGTLILDHDARANLTGSGNHVTVGYNDNVGVTGDNNILTATGSGDGVWVGGTNNAVTISNGSVYVGGLQTQITGNNDAITLYGGIGATINGNNEVISVNGPNTTVALSTNGVGPSGELDLFVTHDQVWLQKSGNDLVVDLNNGTTETTLTNWFLTGGTGTYDHQVANIKTSDGYFLSSSSIDTLLSGSNTTASSSVLSGYWHT
;
A
#
# COMPACT_ATOMS: atom_id res chain seq x y z
N MET A 1 43.13 95.95 -96.77
CA MET A 1 41.79 96.43 -97.25
C MET A 1 40.99 97.01 -96.09
N VAL A 2 40.21 98.08 -96.30
CA VAL A 2 39.23 98.58 -95.32
C VAL A 2 37.83 98.31 -95.90
N GLY A 3 37.06 97.42 -95.28
CA GLY A 3 35.69 97.10 -95.70
C GLY A 3 34.66 97.74 -94.77
N ASN A 4 33.87 98.68 -95.30
CA ASN A 4 32.85 99.42 -94.54
C ASN A 4 31.40 98.95 -94.80
N SER A 5 31.17 97.96 -95.66
CA SER A 5 29.85 97.41 -95.98
C SER A 5 29.63 96.02 -95.36
N SER A 6 28.39 95.71 -94.96
CA SER A 6 27.98 94.39 -94.46
C SER A 6 27.68 93.40 -95.60
N GLY A 7 27.76 92.09 -95.31
CA GLY A 7 27.36 91.03 -96.24
C GLY A 7 28.36 90.64 -97.34
N ASN A 8 29.58 91.18 -97.33
CA ASN A 8 30.57 90.88 -98.35
C ASN A 8 31.17 89.47 -98.20
N LYS A 9 31.57 88.86 -99.33
CA LYS A 9 32.44 87.68 -99.37
C LYS A 9 33.86 88.11 -99.75
N ILE A 10 34.79 88.10 -98.80
CA ILE A 10 36.15 88.61 -98.97
C ILE A 10 37.12 87.43 -98.96
N THR A 11 38.00 87.32 -99.97
CA THR A 11 39.05 86.30 -99.96
C THR A 11 40.40 86.97 -99.76
N LEU A 12 41.18 86.52 -98.78
CA LEU A 12 42.55 86.97 -98.57
C LEU A 12 43.53 85.85 -98.92
N GLY A 13 44.66 86.23 -99.50
CA GLY A 13 45.82 85.38 -99.75
C GLY A 13 46.73 85.32 -98.52
N SER A 14 48.05 85.26 -98.74
CA SER A 14 49.06 85.24 -97.68
C SER A 14 49.53 86.65 -97.30
N SER A 15 49.85 86.88 -96.02
CA SER A 15 50.36 88.15 -95.47
C SER A 15 49.44 89.37 -95.65
N ASP A 16 48.15 89.15 -95.89
CA ASP A 16 47.17 90.21 -96.09
C ASP A 16 46.71 90.79 -94.75
N THR A 17 46.45 92.10 -94.70
CA THR A 17 45.78 92.74 -93.56
C THR A 17 44.43 93.35 -93.99
N LEU A 18 43.36 92.92 -93.33
CA LEU A 18 41.98 93.37 -93.55
C LEU A 18 41.45 94.05 -92.30
N TYR A 19 41.06 95.32 -92.40
CA TYR A 19 40.33 96.03 -91.35
C TYR A 19 38.83 96.09 -91.73
N LEU A 20 37.94 95.71 -90.82
CA LEU A 20 36.49 95.72 -91.02
C LEU A 20 35.81 96.52 -89.92
N ASN A 21 35.04 97.54 -90.29
CA ASN A 21 34.24 98.33 -89.36
C ASN A 21 32.74 97.98 -89.40
N SER A 22 32.37 96.88 -90.08
CA SER A 22 30.97 96.47 -90.30
C SER A 22 30.80 94.95 -90.10
N GLY A 23 29.60 94.54 -89.67
CA GLY A 23 29.25 93.14 -89.36
C GLY A 23 28.73 92.33 -90.55
N GLY A 24 28.58 91.01 -90.39
CA GLY A 24 27.88 90.14 -91.35
C GLY A 24 28.67 89.69 -92.60
N ASN A 25 29.97 89.92 -92.68
CA ASN A 25 30.81 89.53 -93.82
C ASN A 25 31.30 88.08 -93.70
N THR A 26 31.50 87.39 -94.82
CA THR A 26 32.19 86.09 -94.89
C THR A 26 33.61 86.27 -95.44
N ILE A 27 34.63 86.03 -94.62
CA ILE A 27 36.05 86.12 -95.01
C ILE A 27 36.60 84.72 -95.24
N SER A 28 37.11 84.40 -96.43
CA SER A 28 37.87 83.17 -96.71
C SER A 28 39.35 83.47 -96.76
N LEU A 29 40.13 82.87 -95.87
CA LEU A 29 41.57 83.01 -95.79
C LEU A 29 42.21 81.81 -96.48
N THR A 30 42.83 82.03 -97.63
CA THR A 30 43.40 80.96 -98.49
C THR A 30 44.92 80.86 -98.42
N GLY A 31 45.60 81.83 -97.79
CA GLY A 31 47.04 81.87 -97.53
C GLY A 31 47.40 82.11 -96.06
N GLY A 32 48.68 81.97 -95.70
CA GLY A 32 49.18 82.11 -94.31
C GLY A 32 49.65 83.53 -93.93
N ASN A 33 49.82 83.83 -92.64
CA ASN A 33 50.28 85.13 -92.09
C ASN A 33 49.32 86.32 -92.29
N SER A 34 48.03 86.07 -92.52
CA SER A 34 47.05 87.13 -92.75
C SER A 34 46.37 87.60 -91.44
N THR A 35 46.12 88.90 -91.32
CA THR A 35 45.50 89.54 -90.16
C THR A 35 44.14 90.13 -90.53
N VAL A 36 43.09 89.77 -89.80
CA VAL A 36 41.76 90.38 -89.87
C VAL A 36 41.52 91.17 -88.59
N ASN A 37 41.45 92.50 -88.68
CA ASN A 37 41.13 93.41 -87.59
C ASN A 37 39.67 93.86 -87.72
N LEU A 38 38.82 93.48 -86.77
CA LEU A 38 37.46 93.97 -86.64
C LEU A 38 37.45 95.19 -85.71
N GLY A 39 36.81 96.28 -86.14
CA GLY A 39 36.62 97.49 -85.35
C GLY A 39 35.82 97.22 -84.07
N ALA A 40 35.95 98.10 -83.08
CA ALA A 40 35.22 97.98 -81.83
C ALA A 40 33.69 97.96 -82.08
N GLY A 41 32.99 96.96 -81.52
CA GLY A 41 31.53 96.80 -81.65
C GLY A 41 31.02 96.04 -82.88
N VAL A 42 31.92 95.48 -83.70
CA VAL A 42 31.58 94.79 -84.95
C VAL A 42 31.35 93.28 -84.73
N SER A 43 30.11 92.81 -84.86
CA SER A 43 29.73 91.39 -84.67
C SER A 43 29.19 90.70 -85.94
N GLY A 44 29.13 89.37 -85.93
CA GLY A 44 28.45 88.57 -86.97
C GLY A 44 29.25 88.30 -88.24
N ASN A 45 30.56 88.61 -88.26
CA ASN A 45 31.44 88.24 -89.36
C ASN A 45 31.84 86.76 -89.26
N THR A 46 31.70 86.02 -90.36
CA THR A 46 32.13 84.63 -90.52
C THR A 46 33.52 84.56 -91.13
N VAL A 47 34.49 83.92 -90.48
CA VAL A 47 35.82 83.65 -91.03
C VAL A 47 35.93 82.16 -91.35
N LYS A 48 36.32 81.83 -92.58
CA LYS A 48 36.68 80.49 -93.03
C LYS A 48 38.19 80.48 -93.26
N VAL A 49 38.90 79.62 -92.56
CA VAL A 49 40.35 79.46 -92.73
C VAL A 49 40.57 78.20 -93.57
N GLN A 50 41.12 78.35 -94.77
CA GLN A 50 41.38 77.26 -95.71
C GLN A 50 42.85 77.32 -96.14
N THR A 51 43.75 76.87 -95.28
CA THR A 51 45.18 76.83 -95.60
C THR A 51 45.52 75.50 -96.26
N THR A 52 45.91 75.48 -97.54
CA THR A 52 46.14 74.21 -98.24
C THR A 52 47.53 73.62 -98.01
N THR A 53 48.55 74.41 -97.62
CA THR A 53 49.90 73.91 -97.24
C THR A 53 50.74 75.04 -96.63
N GLY A 54 51.24 74.88 -95.39
CA GLY A 54 52.27 75.76 -94.78
C GLY A 54 51.88 76.38 -93.43
N SER A 55 52.82 76.44 -92.48
CA SER A 55 52.62 77.08 -91.17
C SER A 55 52.51 78.60 -91.33
N GLY A 56 51.32 79.16 -91.13
CA GLY A 56 51.10 80.60 -91.13
C GLY A 56 50.21 81.02 -89.97
N THR A 57 50.48 82.18 -89.38
CA THR A 57 49.64 82.76 -88.33
C THR A 57 48.41 83.42 -88.96
N VAL A 58 47.22 83.22 -88.39
CA VAL A 58 46.02 83.94 -88.79
C VAL A 58 45.54 84.73 -87.58
N THR A 59 45.76 86.03 -87.59
CA THR A 59 45.37 86.88 -86.46
C THR A 59 43.97 87.42 -86.71
N VAL A 60 43.01 87.15 -85.84
CA VAL A 60 41.67 87.76 -85.89
C VAL A 60 41.48 88.60 -84.64
N ASN A 61 41.67 89.92 -84.78
CA ASN A 61 41.53 90.87 -83.69
C ASN A 61 40.11 91.44 -83.68
N GLY A 62 39.48 91.52 -82.51
CA GLY A 62 38.14 92.12 -82.31
C GLY A 62 37.09 91.14 -81.79
N ALA A 63 36.07 91.66 -81.10
CA ALA A 63 35.04 90.86 -80.42
C ALA A 63 33.85 90.54 -81.35
N GLY A 64 33.37 89.29 -81.37
CA GLY A 64 32.13 88.88 -82.07
C GLY A 64 32.31 88.18 -83.42
N ALA A 65 33.50 87.64 -83.72
CA ALA A 65 33.75 86.83 -84.92
C ALA A 65 33.26 85.38 -84.76
N THR A 66 32.72 84.80 -85.83
CA THR A 66 32.36 83.38 -85.95
C THR A 66 33.35 82.68 -86.89
N ILE A 67 34.03 81.64 -86.46
CA ILE A 67 34.99 80.87 -87.27
C ILE A 67 34.35 79.53 -87.62
N ASN A 68 33.97 79.33 -88.89
CA ASN A 68 33.10 78.20 -89.30
C ASN A 68 33.84 76.96 -89.83
N SER A 69 35.13 77.07 -90.18
CA SER A 69 35.92 75.93 -90.66
C SER A 69 37.40 76.27 -90.61
N ILE A 70 38.22 75.39 -90.04
CA ILE A 70 39.68 75.46 -90.09
C ILE A 70 40.16 74.22 -90.85
N ALA A 71 40.39 74.36 -92.15
CA ALA A 71 40.96 73.28 -92.95
C ALA A 71 42.50 73.30 -92.85
N ALA A 72 43.03 72.20 -92.30
CA ALA A 72 44.43 71.78 -92.23
C ALA A 72 45.27 72.20 -91.00
N SER A 73 46.19 71.29 -90.68
CA SER A 73 47.13 71.27 -89.56
C SER A 73 47.92 72.58 -89.39
N SER A 74 47.81 73.17 -88.20
CA SER A 74 48.75 74.17 -87.65
C SER A 74 48.50 75.66 -87.95
N GLY A 75 47.24 76.10 -88.13
CA GLY A 75 46.90 77.52 -88.07
C GLY A 75 46.88 78.05 -86.64
N ILE A 76 47.72 79.05 -86.33
CA ILE A 76 47.69 79.77 -85.05
C ILE A 76 46.68 80.90 -85.15
N ILE A 77 45.64 80.89 -84.32
CA ILE A 77 44.67 81.98 -84.21
C ILE A 77 45.04 82.86 -83.00
N ALA A 78 45.35 84.13 -83.28
CA ALA A 78 45.59 85.14 -82.26
C ALA A 78 44.37 86.04 -82.08
N THR A 79 43.80 86.08 -80.87
CA THR A 79 42.60 86.87 -80.54
C THR A 79 42.76 87.51 -79.15
N SER A 80 42.15 88.68 -78.96
CA SER A 80 42.13 89.45 -77.70
C SER A 80 40.71 89.75 -77.20
N GLY A 81 39.70 89.05 -77.75
CA GLY A 81 38.28 89.28 -77.47
C GLY A 81 37.44 87.99 -77.56
N THR A 82 36.11 88.14 -77.54
CA THR A 82 35.16 87.01 -77.60
C THR A 82 35.03 86.45 -79.02
N VAL A 83 35.21 85.13 -79.20
CA VAL A 83 35.15 84.44 -80.50
C VAL A 83 34.28 83.17 -80.42
N THR A 84 33.47 82.92 -81.45
CA THR A 84 32.73 81.67 -81.65
C THR A 84 33.47 80.80 -82.66
N ILE A 85 33.65 79.51 -82.37
CA ILE A 85 34.26 78.51 -83.24
C ILE A 85 33.22 77.42 -83.52
N ASN A 86 32.92 77.17 -84.78
CA ASN A 86 31.94 76.17 -85.23
C ASN A 86 32.63 75.11 -86.10
N ASP A 87 33.74 74.57 -85.59
CA ASP A 87 34.55 73.55 -86.26
C ASP A 87 34.81 72.37 -85.31
N SER A 88 34.58 71.14 -85.78
CA SER A 88 34.60 69.91 -84.96
C SER A 88 35.69 68.96 -85.44
N GLY A 89 36.41 68.32 -84.50
CA GLY A 89 37.38 67.26 -84.79
C GLY A 89 38.77 67.71 -85.24
N ASN A 90 39.02 69.03 -85.30
CA ASN A 90 40.32 69.60 -85.69
C ASN A 90 41.16 70.04 -84.47
N ILE A 91 42.45 70.32 -84.69
CA ILE A 91 43.35 70.93 -83.70
C ILE A 91 43.44 72.43 -83.96
N LEU A 92 43.02 73.24 -83.01
CA LEU A 92 43.13 74.68 -83.03
C LEU A 92 44.34 75.12 -82.18
N TRP A 93 45.28 75.82 -82.81
CA TRP A 93 46.39 76.44 -82.10
C TRP A 93 46.06 77.91 -81.77
N LEU A 94 46.23 78.35 -80.53
CA LEU A 94 45.92 79.71 -80.08
C LEU A 94 47.19 80.45 -79.64
N ALA A 95 47.33 81.74 -79.98
CA ALA A 95 48.43 82.59 -79.49
C ALA A 95 47.94 84.00 -79.13
N GLY A 96 48.02 84.41 -77.87
CA GLY A 96 47.61 85.77 -77.46
C GLY A 96 47.12 85.84 -76.02
N ALA A 97 47.35 86.97 -75.34
CA ALA A 97 46.95 87.17 -73.95
C ALA A 97 45.43 87.40 -73.83
N GLN A 98 44.74 86.54 -73.06
CA GLN A 98 43.32 86.66 -72.65
C GLN A 98 42.24 86.39 -73.75
N ALA A 99 42.32 85.29 -74.48
CA ALA A 99 41.27 84.89 -75.42
C ALA A 99 40.01 84.37 -74.70
N LYS A 100 38.81 84.79 -75.14
CA LYS A 100 37.51 84.26 -74.67
C LYS A 100 36.78 83.55 -75.81
N LEU A 101 36.42 82.29 -75.63
CA LEU A 101 35.62 81.50 -76.56
C LEU A 101 34.17 81.42 -76.06
N SER A 102 33.20 81.93 -76.83
CA SER A 102 31.77 81.93 -76.48
C SER A 102 30.98 80.73 -76.99
N SER A 103 31.56 79.98 -77.92
CA SER A 103 31.07 78.66 -78.34
C SER A 103 32.17 77.96 -79.15
N ILE A 104 32.20 76.64 -79.05
CA ILE A 104 33.11 75.70 -79.69
C ILE A 104 32.28 74.52 -80.22
N ALA A 105 32.71 73.87 -81.31
CA ALA A 105 32.07 72.62 -81.70
C ALA A 105 32.59 71.44 -80.85
N ALA A 106 31.81 70.36 -80.80
CA ALA A 106 32.22 69.16 -80.07
C ALA A 106 33.48 68.52 -80.68
N ASN A 107 34.27 67.85 -79.84
CA ASN A 107 35.49 67.10 -80.15
C ASN A 107 36.64 67.95 -80.73
N LEU A 108 36.66 69.26 -80.46
CA LEU A 108 37.78 70.14 -80.81
C LEU A 108 38.98 69.90 -79.88
N THR A 109 40.22 70.01 -80.38
CA THR A 109 41.43 70.05 -79.55
C THR A 109 42.01 71.46 -79.54
N LEU A 110 42.25 72.04 -78.35
CA LEU A 110 42.79 73.38 -78.14
C LEU A 110 44.25 73.29 -77.66
N ASN A 111 45.21 73.81 -78.43
CA ASN A 111 46.62 73.93 -78.02
C ASN A 111 47.02 75.41 -78.01
N ALA A 112 47.47 75.98 -76.89
CA ALA A 112 48.15 77.29 -76.96
C ALA A 112 49.67 77.09 -77.03
N THR A 113 50.36 77.93 -77.81
CA THR A 113 51.81 77.82 -78.04
C THR A 113 52.67 78.56 -77.01
N VAL A 114 52.07 79.31 -76.07
CA VAL A 114 52.81 80.16 -75.12
C VAL A 114 52.22 80.06 -73.71
N ALA A 115 53.07 79.73 -72.74
CA ALA A 115 52.72 79.24 -71.40
C ALA A 115 52.10 80.27 -70.41
N ALA A 116 51.50 81.39 -70.86
CA ALA A 116 51.15 82.50 -69.97
C ALA A 116 49.80 83.20 -70.25
N THR A 117 48.84 82.53 -70.88
CA THR A 117 47.57 83.18 -71.26
C THR A 117 46.36 82.42 -70.69
N VAL A 118 45.48 83.14 -69.97
CA VAL A 118 44.19 82.59 -69.49
C VAL A 118 43.27 82.46 -70.71
N LEU A 119 42.88 81.25 -71.07
CA LEU A 119 41.85 80.98 -72.09
C LEU A 119 40.50 80.81 -71.39
N THR A 120 39.56 81.72 -71.61
CA THR A 120 38.21 81.59 -71.04
C THR A 120 37.28 80.89 -72.03
N VAL A 121 36.63 79.78 -71.65
CA VAL A 121 35.62 79.09 -72.47
C VAL A 121 34.25 79.22 -71.79
N ALA A 122 33.27 79.77 -72.49
CA ALA A 122 31.91 80.00 -72.01
C ALA A 122 30.90 79.38 -72.98
N ASP A 123 30.88 78.04 -73.06
CA ASP A 123 29.94 77.26 -73.89
C ASP A 123 28.96 76.47 -73.00
N THR A 124 28.13 75.60 -73.59
CA THR A 124 27.30 74.61 -72.87
C THR A 124 27.22 73.27 -73.62
N ASP A 125 27.21 72.16 -72.88
CA ASP A 125 26.99 70.79 -73.38
C ASP A 125 28.01 70.30 -74.44
N LYS A 126 29.30 70.66 -74.32
CA LYS A 126 30.36 70.26 -75.28
C LYS A 126 31.44 69.39 -74.67
N ALA A 127 31.97 68.46 -75.46
CA ALA A 127 33.19 67.75 -75.14
C ALA A 127 34.37 68.29 -75.97
N PHE A 128 35.52 68.55 -75.36
CA PHE A 128 36.74 68.99 -76.08
C PHE A 128 38.01 68.65 -75.31
N THR A 129 39.17 68.70 -75.99
CA THR A 129 40.48 68.41 -75.41
C THR A 129 41.34 69.67 -75.35
N VAL A 130 42.16 69.81 -74.32
CA VAL A 130 43.18 70.85 -74.21
C VAL A 130 44.56 70.18 -74.19
N GLY A 131 45.42 70.54 -75.14
CA GLY A 131 46.82 70.11 -75.18
C GLY A 131 47.72 70.92 -74.25
N GLY A 132 49.03 70.65 -74.31
CA GLY A 132 49.94 70.98 -73.22
C GLY A 132 50.25 72.47 -72.98
N GLY A 133 50.57 72.80 -71.73
CA GLY A 133 51.17 74.08 -71.30
C GLY A 133 50.21 75.22 -70.94
N ASN A 134 48.89 74.97 -70.89
CA ASN A 134 47.86 76.03 -70.89
C ASN A 134 47.21 76.26 -69.52
N LEU A 135 46.79 77.51 -69.22
CA LEU A 135 45.84 77.83 -68.15
C LEU A 135 44.47 78.13 -68.77
N VAL A 136 43.51 77.22 -68.64
CA VAL A 136 42.14 77.36 -69.20
C VAL A 136 41.15 77.61 -68.06
N SER A 137 40.27 78.59 -68.20
CA SER A 137 39.17 78.92 -67.28
C SER A 137 37.82 78.65 -67.96
N LEU A 138 37.04 77.73 -67.42
CA LEU A 138 35.70 77.39 -67.91
C LEU A 138 34.66 78.22 -67.16
N ILE A 139 33.76 78.87 -67.88
CA ILE A 139 32.61 79.62 -67.34
C ILE A 139 31.28 78.96 -67.81
N GLY A 140 31.36 78.01 -68.75
CA GLY A 140 30.24 77.26 -69.32
C GLY A 140 29.59 76.24 -68.38
N SER A 141 28.68 75.40 -68.88
CA SER A 141 28.00 74.34 -68.11
C SER A 141 27.76 73.06 -68.92
N ASN A 142 27.88 71.91 -68.27
CA ASN A 142 27.78 70.56 -68.84
C ASN A 142 28.87 70.23 -69.88
N GLU A 143 30.03 70.88 -69.80
CA GLU A 143 31.18 70.50 -70.61
C GLU A 143 31.88 69.24 -70.08
N THR A 144 32.45 68.44 -70.99
CA THR A 144 33.43 67.40 -70.67
C THR A 144 34.78 67.78 -71.28
N VAL A 145 35.74 68.18 -70.46
CA VAL A 145 37.01 68.75 -70.92
C VAL A 145 38.17 67.85 -70.52
N THR A 146 38.88 67.30 -71.51
CA THR A 146 40.05 66.46 -71.27
C THR A 146 41.33 67.29 -71.35
N MET A 147 42.21 67.19 -70.35
CA MET A 147 43.48 67.93 -70.30
C MET A 147 44.66 66.97 -70.30
N ASN A 148 45.52 67.10 -71.33
CA ASN A 148 46.74 66.31 -71.49
C ASN A 148 47.90 66.82 -70.62
N SER A 149 48.09 68.15 -70.51
CA SER A 149 48.97 68.80 -69.54
C SER A 149 48.67 70.29 -69.41
N GLY A 150 48.99 70.91 -68.26
CA GLY A 150 48.64 72.32 -67.97
C GLY A 150 47.64 72.44 -66.82
N THR A 151 46.99 73.60 -66.68
CA THR A 151 45.98 73.89 -65.64
C THR A 151 44.61 74.16 -66.25
N LEU A 152 43.59 73.45 -65.79
CA LEU A 152 42.19 73.63 -66.16
C LEU A 152 41.39 74.05 -64.92
N VAL A 153 40.77 75.22 -64.96
CA VAL A 153 40.01 75.83 -63.87
C VAL A 153 38.54 75.86 -64.28
N ASN A 154 37.65 75.24 -63.50
CA ASN A 154 36.23 75.50 -63.60
C ASN A 154 35.85 76.71 -62.74
N SER A 155 35.52 77.82 -63.38
CA SER A 155 35.21 79.12 -62.74
C SER A 155 33.71 79.39 -62.59
N SER A 156 32.83 78.63 -63.26
CA SER A 156 31.39 78.54 -62.98
C SER A 156 30.75 77.32 -63.66
N GLY A 157 29.45 77.08 -63.42
CA GLY A 157 28.70 76.01 -64.09
C GLY A 157 29.04 74.58 -63.66
N SER A 158 28.37 73.60 -64.29
CA SER A 158 28.40 72.17 -63.91
C SER A 158 29.24 71.33 -64.89
N ASN A 159 30.55 71.14 -64.67
CA ASN A 159 31.45 70.57 -65.70
C ASN A 159 32.21 69.31 -65.27
N THR A 160 32.53 68.42 -66.22
CA THR A 160 33.43 67.26 -66.03
C THR A 160 34.80 67.57 -66.61
N LEU A 161 35.84 67.53 -65.77
CA LEU A 161 37.23 67.80 -66.14
C LEU A 161 38.00 66.49 -66.04
N VAL A 162 38.68 66.05 -67.10
CA VAL A 162 39.37 64.75 -67.18
C VAL A 162 40.88 64.97 -67.30
N ALA A 163 41.67 64.35 -66.43
CA ALA A 163 43.13 64.37 -66.51
C ALA A 163 43.65 63.14 -67.27
N SER A 164 44.08 63.33 -68.52
CA SER A 164 44.65 62.26 -69.36
C SER A 164 46.17 62.14 -69.27
N GLY A 165 46.88 63.08 -68.63
CA GLY A 165 48.33 63.06 -68.49
C GLY A 165 48.85 63.41 -67.09
N SER A 166 50.12 63.05 -66.82
CA SER A 166 50.78 63.09 -65.51
C SER A 166 51.17 64.50 -65.02
N SER A 167 50.83 65.57 -65.74
CA SER A 167 51.16 66.95 -65.39
C SER A 167 49.97 67.91 -65.59
N SER A 168 48.76 67.37 -65.57
CA SER A 168 47.53 68.14 -65.60
C SER A 168 47.16 68.62 -64.20
N THR A 169 46.71 69.85 -64.06
CA THR A 169 46.19 70.46 -62.82
C THR A 169 44.74 70.85 -63.04
N LEU A 170 43.81 70.08 -62.49
CA LEU A 170 42.38 70.37 -62.54
C LEU A 170 41.96 71.13 -61.28
N ILE A 171 41.28 72.26 -61.42
CA ILE A 171 40.84 73.12 -60.32
C ILE A 171 39.34 73.36 -60.43
N ALA A 172 38.57 72.96 -59.42
CA ALA A 172 37.20 73.43 -59.24
C ALA A 172 37.20 74.69 -58.36
N ALA A 173 36.90 75.85 -58.96
CA ALA A 173 36.90 77.14 -58.28
C ALA A 173 35.49 77.66 -57.95
N ALA A 174 34.48 77.33 -58.75
CA ALA A 174 33.07 77.59 -58.46
C ALA A 174 32.15 76.63 -59.26
N GLY A 175 30.83 76.73 -59.07
CA GLY A 175 29.85 75.85 -59.73
C GLY A 175 29.83 74.44 -59.15
N THR A 176 29.36 73.46 -59.92
CA THR A 176 29.51 72.04 -59.58
C THR A 176 30.49 71.37 -60.54
N SER A 177 31.30 70.41 -60.10
CA SER A 177 32.29 69.80 -61.01
C SER A 177 32.57 68.35 -60.70
N VAL A 178 32.90 67.58 -61.73
CA VAL A 178 33.49 66.24 -61.59
C VAL A 178 34.92 66.29 -62.08
N LEU A 179 35.90 66.11 -61.20
CA LEU A 179 37.32 66.03 -61.59
C LEU A 179 37.70 64.56 -61.71
N VAL A 180 37.94 64.07 -62.92
CA VAL A 180 38.29 62.68 -63.20
C VAL A 180 39.80 62.54 -63.21
N GLY A 181 40.33 61.80 -62.25
CA GLY A 181 41.75 61.45 -62.15
C GLY A 181 42.06 60.10 -62.78
N SER A 182 43.34 59.89 -63.10
CA SER A 182 43.85 58.62 -63.65
C SER A 182 44.80 57.90 -62.70
N GLY A 183 45.15 58.49 -61.55
CA GLY A 183 46.10 57.94 -60.60
C GLY A 183 47.54 57.95 -61.11
N SER A 184 47.86 58.81 -62.09
CA SER A 184 49.10 58.79 -62.87
C SER A 184 49.92 60.09 -62.78
N GLY A 185 49.65 60.98 -61.82
CA GLY A 185 50.48 62.16 -61.51
C GLY A 185 49.79 63.53 -61.59
N ALA A 186 48.50 63.60 -61.87
CA ALA A 186 47.75 64.85 -62.01
C ALA A 186 47.51 65.55 -60.66
N THR A 187 47.32 66.87 -60.64
CA THR A 187 46.85 67.61 -59.46
C THR A 187 45.36 67.89 -59.57
N LEU A 188 44.56 67.45 -58.62
CA LEU A 188 43.12 67.71 -58.55
C LEU A 188 42.83 68.56 -57.31
N LYS A 189 42.34 69.77 -57.51
CA LYS A 189 42.18 70.79 -56.47
C LYS A 189 40.76 71.31 -56.42
N VAL A 190 40.21 71.41 -55.20
CA VAL A 190 38.90 72.04 -54.97
C VAL A 190 39.12 73.29 -54.12
N THR A 191 38.91 74.48 -54.70
CA THR A 191 39.07 75.78 -54.01
C THR A 191 37.75 76.47 -53.70
N GLY A 192 36.66 76.07 -54.35
CA GLY A 192 35.30 76.60 -54.19
C GLY A 192 34.31 75.82 -55.05
N GLY A 193 33.01 76.10 -54.92
CA GLY A 193 31.95 75.29 -55.54
C GLY A 193 31.75 73.92 -54.88
N SER A 194 30.89 73.07 -55.44
CA SER A 194 30.66 71.68 -55.00
C SER A 194 31.25 70.71 -56.01
N ALA A 195 32.40 70.11 -55.71
CA ALA A 195 33.11 69.27 -56.65
C ALA A 195 33.35 67.84 -56.13
N THR A 196 33.17 66.86 -57.00
CA THR A 196 33.44 65.45 -56.74
C THR A 196 34.67 65.01 -57.53
N VAL A 197 35.65 64.43 -56.87
CA VAL A 197 36.75 63.74 -57.56
C VAL A 197 36.28 62.34 -57.92
N ARG A 198 36.53 61.89 -59.15
CA ARG A 198 36.13 60.57 -59.64
C ARG A 198 37.34 59.77 -60.12
N TYR A 199 37.39 58.50 -59.73
CA TYR A 199 38.28 57.50 -60.29
C TYR A 199 37.44 56.32 -60.83
N ASP A 200 37.69 55.95 -62.08
CA ASP A 200 36.98 54.84 -62.75
C ASP A 200 37.81 53.54 -62.78
N ALA A 201 39.13 53.65 -62.58
CA ALA A 201 40.02 52.49 -62.50
C ALA A 201 39.83 51.75 -61.16
N GLY A 202 39.93 50.42 -61.18
CA GLY A 202 40.00 49.61 -59.96
C GLY A 202 41.43 49.43 -59.44
N ASN A 203 41.56 48.85 -58.25
CA ASN A 203 42.83 48.66 -57.54
C ASN A 203 43.57 50.00 -57.31
N MET A 204 42.81 51.06 -57.05
CA MET A 204 43.32 52.37 -56.68
C MET A 204 43.66 52.42 -55.19
N ASN A 205 44.71 53.15 -54.82
CA ASN A 205 45.01 53.54 -53.46
C ASN A 205 44.83 55.06 -53.34
N ILE A 206 43.78 55.47 -52.65
CA ILE A 206 43.30 56.85 -52.54
C ILE A 206 43.33 57.25 -51.06
N ASP A 207 44.26 58.12 -50.69
CA ASP A 207 44.37 58.66 -49.34
C ASP A 207 44.07 60.16 -49.34
N LEU A 208 42.88 60.51 -48.85
CA LEU A 208 42.42 61.89 -48.75
C LEU A 208 43.10 62.65 -47.59
N THR A 209 43.74 61.94 -46.66
CA THR A 209 44.43 62.56 -45.52
C THR A 209 45.83 63.02 -45.89
N THR A 210 46.54 62.25 -46.72
CA THR A 210 47.83 62.64 -47.30
C THR A 210 47.69 63.37 -48.64
N GLY A 211 46.48 63.35 -49.24
CA GLY A 211 46.17 64.03 -50.48
C GLY A 211 46.79 63.34 -51.69
N LYS A 212 46.73 62.00 -51.76
CA LYS A 212 47.35 61.19 -52.82
C LYS A 212 46.39 60.14 -53.38
N ALA A 213 46.49 59.86 -54.68
CA ALA A 213 45.77 58.76 -55.31
C ALA A 213 46.61 58.10 -56.43
N HIS A 214 46.68 56.78 -56.48
CA HIS A 214 47.42 56.06 -57.51
C HIS A 214 46.87 54.66 -57.76
N VAL A 215 47.09 54.10 -58.95
CA VAL A 215 46.87 52.67 -59.20
C VAL A 215 47.94 51.89 -58.43
N ASN A 216 47.56 50.86 -57.68
CA ASN A 216 48.48 50.05 -56.90
C ASN A 216 49.58 49.43 -57.79
N GLY A 217 50.85 49.65 -57.43
CA GLY A 217 52.03 49.29 -58.24
C GLY A 217 52.57 50.41 -59.15
N SER A 218 51.86 51.53 -59.29
CA SER A 218 52.36 52.74 -59.97
C SER A 218 53.41 53.46 -59.12
N THR A 219 54.39 54.11 -59.79
CA THR A 219 55.36 55.01 -59.15
C THR A 219 54.93 56.48 -59.15
N LEU A 220 53.85 56.80 -59.88
CA LEU A 220 53.27 58.14 -59.95
C LEU A 220 51.94 58.18 -59.19
N SER A 221 51.64 59.31 -58.57
CA SER A 221 50.39 59.52 -57.84
C SER A 221 49.81 60.89 -58.12
N ASP A 222 48.51 60.94 -58.32
CA ASP A 222 47.75 62.18 -58.34
C ASP A 222 47.87 62.88 -56.97
N THR A 223 47.86 64.21 -56.98
CA THR A 223 47.88 65.06 -55.78
C THR A 223 46.49 65.68 -55.59
N LEU A 224 45.86 65.38 -54.47
CA LEU A 224 44.51 65.79 -54.11
C LEU A 224 44.58 66.92 -53.09
N ILE A 225 43.93 68.06 -53.38
CA ILE A 225 43.95 69.23 -52.50
C ILE A 225 42.50 69.63 -52.18
N SER A 226 42.18 69.66 -50.88
CA SER A 226 40.88 70.08 -50.35
C SER A 226 39.69 69.27 -50.89
N VAL A 227 39.91 67.97 -51.15
CA VAL A 227 38.88 67.05 -51.65
C VAL A 227 38.08 66.47 -50.49
N SER A 228 36.76 66.65 -50.52
CA SER A 228 35.82 66.08 -49.53
C SER A 228 34.68 65.26 -50.17
N SER A 229 34.59 65.20 -51.50
CA SER A 229 33.65 64.34 -52.22
C SER A 229 34.43 63.46 -53.21
N LEU A 230 34.26 62.15 -53.08
CA LEU A 230 34.96 61.13 -53.87
C LEU A 230 33.95 60.13 -54.47
N GLN A 231 34.11 59.82 -55.75
CA GLN A 231 33.44 58.72 -56.44
C GLN A 231 34.49 57.71 -56.90
N ALA A 232 34.44 56.50 -56.34
CA ALA A 232 35.31 55.38 -56.72
C ALA A 232 34.45 54.31 -57.42
N SER A 233 34.60 54.18 -58.74
CA SER A 233 33.74 53.30 -59.54
C SER A 233 34.38 51.95 -59.87
N GLY A 234 35.69 51.80 -59.65
CA GLY A 234 36.43 50.57 -59.89
C GLY A 234 36.34 49.59 -58.71
N ASP A 235 36.68 48.32 -58.95
CA ASP A 235 36.72 47.29 -57.91
C ASP A 235 38.04 47.32 -57.11
N LYS A 236 37.99 46.87 -55.85
CA LYS A 236 39.15 46.65 -54.96
C LYS A 236 39.96 47.91 -54.66
N ASP A 237 39.29 49.05 -54.55
CA ASP A 237 39.95 50.30 -54.19
C ASP A 237 40.24 50.36 -52.68
N ILE A 238 41.42 50.86 -52.32
CA ILE A 238 41.84 51.15 -50.94
C ILE A 238 41.68 52.64 -50.71
N ILE A 239 40.78 53.03 -49.81
CA ILE A 239 40.41 54.42 -49.58
C ILE A 239 40.67 54.78 -48.11
N VAL A 240 41.42 55.85 -47.86
CA VAL A 240 41.57 56.46 -46.52
C VAL A 240 40.86 57.80 -46.51
N ALA A 241 39.79 57.90 -45.72
CA ALA A 241 38.96 59.10 -45.59
C ALA A 241 39.16 59.77 -44.23
N GLY A 242 39.37 61.08 -44.27
CA GLY A 242 39.48 61.94 -43.09
C GLY A 242 38.12 62.25 -42.45
N SER A 243 37.84 63.53 -42.20
CA SER A 243 36.56 63.99 -41.67
C SER A 243 35.66 64.58 -42.76
N SER A 244 34.34 64.42 -42.60
CA SER A 244 33.29 65.01 -43.45
C SER A 244 33.42 64.67 -44.94
N VAL A 245 33.87 63.46 -45.25
CA VAL A 245 33.99 62.96 -46.62
C VAL A 245 32.68 62.32 -47.07
N SER A 246 32.18 62.74 -48.24
CA SER A 246 31.13 62.06 -48.99
C SER A 246 31.77 61.09 -49.99
N LEU A 247 31.59 59.80 -49.78
CA LEU A 247 32.14 58.73 -50.60
C LEU A 247 31.00 57.99 -51.32
N SER A 248 31.07 57.94 -52.66
CA SER A 248 30.23 57.08 -53.49
C SER A 248 31.07 55.96 -54.07
N ILE A 249 30.74 54.70 -53.74
CA ILE A 249 31.40 53.51 -54.28
C ILE A 249 30.44 52.73 -55.19
N ALA A 250 30.93 52.30 -56.35
CA ALA A 250 30.17 51.42 -57.24
C ALA A 250 30.82 50.04 -57.41
N GLY A 251 32.14 49.94 -57.21
CA GLY A 251 32.87 48.68 -57.26
C GLY A 251 32.68 47.79 -56.04
N SER A 252 33.18 46.57 -56.15
CA SER A 252 33.14 45.53 -55.13
C SER A 252 34.52 45.26 -54.53
N GLY A 253 34.56 44.89 -53.26
CA GLY A 253 35.80 44.51 -52.57
C GLY A 253 36.66 45.69 -52.13
N ASP A 254 36.09 46.90 -52.10
CA ASP A 254 36.79 48.09 -51.64
C ASP A 254 37.11 48.01 -50.15
N VAL A 255 38.26 48.55 -49.75
CA VAL A 255 38.72 48.63 -48.37
C VAL A 255 38.77 50.10 -47.95
N ILE A 256 37.92 50.50 -47.03
CA ILE A 256 37.76 51.89 -46.61
C ILE A 256 38.22 52.04 -45.17
N THR A 257 39.19 52.91 -44.91
CA THR A 257 39.62 53.30 -43.55
C THR A 257 39.13 54.70 -43.23
N LEU A 258 38.33 54.83 -42.17
CA LEU A 258 37.79 56.11 -41.72
C LEU A 258 38.55 56.61 -40.49
N THR A 259 39.35 57.66 -40.69
CA THR A 259 40.22 58.24 -39.65
C THR A 259 39.64 59.49 -38.99
N GLY A 260 38.58 60.09 -39.56
CA GLY A 260 37.82 61.22 -39.01
C GLY A 260 36.32 60.93 -38.85
N SER A 261 35.54 61.96 -38.51
CA SER A 261 34.08 61.87 -38.26
C SER A 261 33.24 62.56 -39.33
N GLY A 262 31.95 62.23 -39.40
CA GLY A 262 30.99 62.86 -40.31
C GLY A 262 31.03 62.31 -41.74
N ASN A 263 31.64 61.14 -41.95
CA ASN A 263 31.75 60.54 -43.27
C ASN A 263 30.42 59.89 -43.69
N ILE A 264 30.10 59.99 -44.98
CA ILE A 264 28.93 59.37 -45.60
C ILE A 264 29.43 58.46 -46.71
N ILE A 265 29.24 57.15 -46.57
CA ILE A 265 29.53 56.15 -47.60
C ILE A 265 28.21 55.76 -48.25
N SER A 266 28.15 55.78 -49.58
CA SER A 266 26.95 55.51 -50.38
C SER A 266 27.32 54.80 -51.68
N GLY A 267 26.30 54.35 -52.42
CA GLY A 267 26.47 53.74 -53.74
C GLY A 267 26.05 52.27 -53.76
N THR A 268 26.24 51.63 -54.92
CA THR A 268 25.80 50.25 -55.19
C THR A 268 26.83 49.20 -54.82
N GLY A 269 28.07 49.62 -54.53
CA GLY A 269 29.18 48.75 -54.15
C GLY A 269 29.07 48.22 -52.72
N SER A 270 29.87 47.19 -52.42
CA SER A 270 30.06 46.62 -51.09
C SER A 270 31.51 46.79 -50.64
N ALA A 271 31.73 47.20 -49.39
CA ALA A 271 33.07 47.49 -48.88
C ALA A 271 33.37 46.84 -47.51
N SER A 272 34.66 46.70 -47.23
CA SER A 272 35.21 46.44 -45.90
C SER A 272 35.63 47.78 -45.26
N VAL A 273 34.85 48.26 -44.30
CA VAL A 273 35.02 49.56 -43.66
C VAL A 273 35.67 49.40 -42.28
N SER A 274 36.80 50.05 -42.04
CA SER A 274 37.49 50.11 -40.74
C SER A 274 37.32 51.51 -40.12
N VAL A 275 36.62 51.61 -39.00
CA VAL A 275 36.39 52.86 -38.28
C VAL A 275 37.44 53.01 -37.18
N THR A 276 38.49 53.81 -37.43
CA THR A 276 39.60 54.01 -36.49
C THR A 276 39.49 55.29 -35.66
N ALA A 277 38.61 56.22 -36.07
CA ALA A 277 38.32 57.43 -35.32
C ALA A 277 37.63 57.14 -33.98
N ILE A 278 37.94 57.91 -32.93
CA ILE A 278 37.28 57.86 -31.61
C ILE A 278 36.09 58.84 -31.61
N ASN A 279 34.98 58.48 -30.95
CA ASN A 279 33.79 59.36 -30.81
C ASN A 279 33.29 59.94 -32.14
N SER A 280 33.35 59.15 -33.22
CA SER A 280 33.00 59.59 -34.57
C SER A 280 31.58 59.20 -34.95
N THR A 281 30.94 60.00 -35.81
CA THR A 281 29.62 59.67 -36.38
C THR A 281 29.79 59.36 -37.86
N GLN A 282 29.48 58.15 -38.29
CA GLN A 282 29.57 57.72 -39.69
C GLN A 282 28.21 57.27 -40.21
N THR A 283 27.93 57.54 -41.49
CA THR A 283 26.75 57.06 -42.20
C THR A 283 27.18 56.10 -43.31
N ILE A 284 26.64 54.88 -43.32
CA ILE A 284 26.98 53.83 -44.25
C ILE A 284 25.69 53.37 -44.93
N ASN A 285 25.45 53.89 -46.12
CA ASN A 285 24.27 53.64 -46.93
C ASN A 285 24.47 52.51 -47.95
N THR A 286 25.67 51.94 -48.02
CA THR A 286 25.97 50.78 -48.86
C THR A 286 25.33 49.52 -48.28
N ALA A 287 24.99 48.57 -49.16
CA ALA A 287 24.47 47.27 -48.78
C ALA A 287 25.61 46.25 -48.65
N SER A 288 25.36 45.15 -47.93
CA SER A 288 26.25 43.98 -47.84
C SER A 288 27.72 44.31 -47.51
N SER A 289 27.96 45.36 -46.74
CA SER A 289 29.29 45.81 -46.34
C SER A 289 29.68 45.23 -44.98
N THR A 290 30.98 44.99 -44.77
CA THR A 290 31.53 44.63 -43.46
C THR A 290 32.09 45.88 -42.80
N ILE A 291 31.82 46.08 -41.52
CA ILE A 291 32.22 47.25 -40.75
C ILE A 291 32.95 46.76 -39.50
N ASP A 292 34.19 47.19 -39.31
CA ASP A 292 35.00 46.93 -38.13
C ASP A 292 35.19 48.21 -37.32
N VAL A 293 34.64 48.23 -36.11
CA VAL A 293 34.78 49.33 -35.15
C VAL A 293 36.07 49.13 -34.37
N ARG A 294 37.07 49.99 -34.60
CA ARG A 294 38.41 49.86 -34.00
C ARG A 294 38.69 50.83 -32.85
N ALA A 295 37.71 51.67 -32.52
CA ALA A 295 37.75 52.64 -31.42
C ALA A 295 36.35 52.82 -30.80
N SER A 296 36.30 53.16 -29.51
CA SER A 296 35.05 53.28 -28.75
C SER A 296 34.31 54.60 -28.99
N GLY A 297 33.01 54.61 -28.66
CA GLY A 297 32.17 55.82 -28.65
C GLY A 297 31.66 56.23 -30.04
N ASN A 298 31.88 55.40 -31.05
CA ASN A 298 31.44 55.66 -32.41
C ASN A 298 29.92 55.50 -32.57
N THR A 299 29.32 56.39 -33.36
CA THR A 299 27.93 56.28 -33.81
C THR A 299 27.91 55.91 -35.30
N LEU A 300 27.22 54.82 -35.62
CA LEU A 300 27.09 54.27 -36.96
C LEU A 300 25.63 54.37 -37.39
N THR A 301 25.34 55.02 -38.50
CA THR A 301 24.00 54.96 -39.13
C THR A 301 24.06 54.05 -40.35
N LEU A 302 23.29 52.97 -40.34
CA LEU A 302 23.22 51.99 -41.41
C LEU A 302 21.95 52.23 -42.24
N GLY A 303 22.13 52.79 -43.44
CA GLY A 303 21.07 53.07 -44.40
C GLY A 303 20.90 52.00 -45.49
N GLY A 304 21.87 51.10 -45.65
CA GLY A 304 21.78 49.92 -46.51
C GLY A 304 21.53 48.63 -45.71
N GLY A 305 20.98 47.61 -46.37
CA GLY A 305 20.73 46.28 -45.77
C GLY A 305 21.86 45.28 -46.02
N GLY A 306 21.91 44.20 -45.24
CA GLY A 306 22.91 43.13 -45.36
C GLY A 306 24.24 43.44 -44.68
N ASN A 307 24.34 44.52 -43.92
CA ASN A 307 25.60 44.97 -43.33
C ASN A 307 25.97 44.14 -42.10
N THR A 308 27.27 43.87 -41.94
CA THR A 308 27.84 43.18 -40.78
C THR A 308 28.74 44.12 -40.00
N VAL A 309 28.39 44.43 -38.75
CA VAL A 309 29.17 45.26 -37.83
C VAL A 309 29.86 44.40 -36.79
N THR A 310 31.17 44.56 -36.66
CA THR A 310 32.03 43.81 -35.73
C THR A 310 33.02 44.77 -35.05
N SER A 311 33.74 44.27 -34.05
CA SER A 311 34.94 44.94 -33.53
C SER A 311 36.06 43.94 -33.34
N THR A 312 37.14 44.06 -34.12
CA THR A 312 38.37 43.27 -33.96
C THR A 312 39.20 43.67 -32.74
N THR A 313 38.77 44.72 -32.04
CA THR A 313 39.48 45.35 -30.91
C THR A 313 38.59 45.43 -29.66
N SER A 314 37.46 44.73 -29.63
CA SER A 314 36.52 44.68 -28.51
C SER A 314 35.95 46.05 -28.08
N ASN A 315 35.80 46.98 -29.02
CA ASN A 315 35.23 48.30 -28.79
C ASN A 315 33.70 48.31 -28.97
N SER A 316 33.01 49.17 -28.22
CA SER A 316 31.57 49.40 -28.33
C SER A 316 31.21 50.56 -29.26
N ALA A 317 29.99 50.52 -29.80
CA ALA A 317 29.43 51.56 -30.65
C ALA A 317 27.92 51.77 -30.41
N SER A 318 27.40 52.88 -30.92
CA SER A 318 25.97 53.13 -31.08
C SER A 318 25.58 52.91 -32.54
N VAL A 319 24.85 51.86 -32.85
CA VAL A 319 24.40 51.51 -34.20
C VAL A 319 22.94 51.91 -34.36
N THR A 320 22.63 52.74 -35.36
CA THR A 320 21.25 53.07 -35.76
C THR A 320 20.95 52.44 -37.11
N VAL A 321 19.89 51.64 -37.19
CA VAL A 321 19.42 51.04 -38.45
C VAL A 321 18.23 51.84 -38.98
N THR A 322 18.36 52.39 -40.19
CA THR A 322 17.30 53.19 -40.85
C THR A 322 16.72 52.51 -42.10
N ALA A 323 17.35 51.44 -42.60
CA ALA A 323 16.86 50.66 -43.73
C ALA A 323 15.64 49.79 -43.35
N ALA A 324 14.48 50.05 -43.93
CA ALA A 324 13.26 49.24 -43.72
C ALA A 324 13.42 47.83 -44.30
N SER A 325 12.81 46.84 -43.64
CA SER A 325 12.86 45.42 -44.06
C SER A 325 14.27 44.90 -44.37
N SER A 326 15.29 45.46 -43.71
CA SER A 326 16.69 45.07 -43.89
C SER A 326 17.07 43.93 -42.95
N SER A 327 18.16 43.23 -43.25
CA SER A 327 18.78 42.27 -42.32
C SER A 327 20.18 42.72 -42.02
N GLN A 328 20.52 42.93 -40.75
CA GLN A 328 21.85 43.35 -40.30
C GLN A 328 22.42 42.32 -39.33
N VAL A 329 23.73 42.14 -39.34
CA VAL A 329 24.46 41.39 -38.31
C VAL A 329 25.25 42.39 -37.47
N ILE A 330 25.08 42.38 -36.16
CA ILE A 330 25.78 43.27 -35.23
C ILE A 330 26.41 42.41 -34.14
N SER A 331 27.70 42.15 -34.26
CA SER A 331 28.49 41.35 -33.32
C SER A 331 29.38 42.26 -32.48
N LEU A 332 28.74 43.07 -31.63
CA LEU A 332 29.39 43.98 -30.69
C LEU A 332 28.94 43.64 -29.27
N SER A 333 29.78 43.96 -28.28
CA SER A 333 29.40 43.87 -26.85
C SER A 333 29.25 45.27 -26.25
N SER A 334 28.44 45.39 -25.21
CA SER A 334 28.22 46.64 -24.45
C SER A 334 27.90 47.86 -25.34
N SER A 335 27.13 47.62 -26.41
CA SER A 335 26.81 48.58 -27.47
C SER A 335 25.33 48.95 -27.46
N THR A 336 24.98 50.07 -28.09
CA THR A 336 23.58 50.49 -28.28
C THR A 336 23.17 50.16 -29.71
N VAL A 337 22.02 49.52 -29.90
CA VAL A 337 21.44 49.23 -31.21
C VAL A 337 20.03 49.80 -31.28
N ASN A 338 19.81 50.78 -32.13
CA ASN A 338 18.51 51.43 -32.30
C ASN A 338 17.96 51.18 -33.70
N VAL A 339 16.91 50.37 -33.79
CA VAL A 339 16.24 50.02 -35.04
C VAL A 339 15.03 50.92 -35.21
N LYS A 340 15.14 51.93 -36.09
CA LYS A 340 14.06 52.89 -36.35
C LYS A 340 13.12 52.42 -37.46
N ALA A 341 13.61 51.55 -38.34
CA ALA A 341 12.89 51.13 -39.53
C ALA A 341 11.91 49.98 -39.23
N SER A 342 10.73 50.00 -39.87
CA SER A 342 9.73 48.93 -39.72
C SER A 342 10.17 47.65 -40.45
N GLY A 343 9.86 46.49 -39.86
CA GLY A 343 10.12 45.17 -40.44
C GLY A 343 11.60 44.78 -40.55
N ALA A 344 12.54 45.57 -40.01
CA ALA A 344 13.95 45.23 -40.05
C ALA A 344 14.27 44.03 -39.11
N SER A 345 15.30 43.27 -39.48
CA SER A 345 15.85 42.16 -38.71
C SER A 345 17.29 42.44 -38.30
N VAL A 346 17.63 42.12 -37.06
CA VAL A 346 18.98 42.23 -36.53
C VAL A 346 19.39 40.91 -35.91
N SER A 347 20.47 40.31 -36.41
CA SER A 347 21.20 39.24 -35.74
C SER A 347 22.23 39.87 -34.81
N LEU A 348 22.01 39.78 -33.50
CA LEU A 348 22.87 40.34 -32.48
C LEU A 348 23.80 39.26 -31.92
N GLY A 349 25.10 39.50 -32.04
CA GLY A 349 26.14 38.81 -31.28
C GLY A 349 26.62 39.68 -30.12
N GLY A 350 27.26 39.05 -29.12
CA GLY A 350 27.84 39.75 -27.97
C GLY A 350 26.86 39.98 -26.80
N SER A 351 27.40 40.44 -25.67
CA SER A 351 26.67 40.57 -24.40
C SER A 351 26.58 42.04 -23.94
N GLY A 352 25.61 42.33 -23.06
CA GLY A 352 25.45 43.65 -22.44
C GLY A 352 25.02 44.77 -23.38
N ASN A 353 24.47 44.46 -24.55
CA ASN A 353 23.97 45.47 -25.48
C ASN A 353 22.62 46.04 -25.02
N THR A 354 22.33 47.29 -25.40
CA THR A 354 21.00 47.91 -25.26
C THR A 354 20.35 48.01 -26.63
N VAL A 355 19.24 47.32 -26.85
CA VAL A 355 18.55 47.23 -28.15
C VAL A 355 17.17 47.85 -28.05
N THR A 356 16.84 48.77 -28.96
CA THR A 356 15.49 49.35 -29.08
C THR A 356 14.94 49.09 -30.47
N MET A 357 13.77 48.46 -30.56
CA MET A 357 13.07 48.19 -31.82
C MET A 357 11.56 48.31 -31.62
N LEU A 358 10.98 49.48 -31.92
CA LEU A 358 9.58 49.79 -31.63
C LEU A 358 8.61 49.62 -32.82
N SER A 359 9.16 49.35 -34.01
CA SER A 359 8.43 49.40 -35.29
C SER A 359 8.05 48.01 -35.85
N GLY A 360 8.04 46.97 -35.00
CA GLY A 360 7.68 45.58 -35.35
C GLY A 360 8.68 44.86 -36.27
N GLY A 361 9.78 44.33 -35.72
CA GLY A 361 10.84 43.63 -36.46
C GLY A 361 11.27 42.33 -35.79
N THR A 362 12.34 41.70 -36.28
CA THR A 362 12.91 40.47 -35.69
C THR A 362 14.28 40.73 -35.07
N LEU A 363 14.44 40.48 -33.78
CA LEU A 363 15.74 40.47 -33.11
C LEU A 363 16.11 39.02 -32.86
N HIS A 364 17.22 38.57 -33.45
CA HIS A 364 17.77 37.24 -33.24
C HIS A 364 19.07 37.38 -32.46
N ILE A 365 19.14 36.83 -31.26
CA ILE A 365 20.37 36.81 -30.46
C ILE A 365 20.99 35.43 -30.62
N THR A 366 22.20 35.37 -31.17
CA THR A 366 22.88 34.13 -31.59
C THR A 366 24.09 33.77 -30.71
N GLY A 367 24.30 34.48 -29.60
CA GLY A 367 25.38 34.23 -28.64
C GLY A 367 25.53 35.33 -27.57
N GLY A 368 26.61 35.27 -26.79
CA GLY A 368 26.93 36.24 -25.74
C GLY A 368 27.21 35.61 -24.37
N GLY A 369 26.85 34.34 -24.17
CA GLY A 369 26.99 33.60 -22.92
C GLY A 369 25.77 33.78 -22.02
N HIS A 370 25.11 32.68 -21.62
CA HIS A 370 23.93 32.73 -20.74
C HIS A 370 24.26 33.24 -19.31
N VAL A 371 25.54 33.21 -18.91
CA VAL A 371 26.09 33.74 -17.64
C VAL A 371 26.61 35.18 -17.79
N ALA A 372 26.72 35.71 -19.00
CA ALA A 372 27.22 37.05 -19.23
C ALA A 372 26.20 38.13 -18.84
N THR A 373 26.59 39.40 -19.00
CA THR A 373 25.68 40.54 -18.86
C THR A 373 24.55 40.44 -19.88
N ALA A 374 23.30 40.54 -19.39
CA ALA A 374 22.12 40.44 -20.25
C ALA A 374 22.10 41.56 -21.31
N ASN A 375 21.65 41.23 -22.52
CA ASN A 375 21.24 42.24 -23.47
C ASN A 375 19.91 42.86 -22.99
N THR A 376 19.86 44.19 -22.85
CA THR A 376 18.62 44.91 -22.49
C THR A 376 17.87 45.21 -23.78
N VAL A 377 16.65 44.70 -23.93
CA VAL A 377 15.86 44.78 -25.16
C VAL A 377 14.55 45.53 -24.87
N THR A 378 14.22 46.51 -25.69
CA THR A 378 12.90 47.13 -25.76
C THR A 378 12.28 46.81 -27.11
N LEU A 379 11.23 46.00 -27.12
CA LEU A 379 10.53 45.51 -28.31
C LEU A 379 9.03 45.73 -28.16
N SER A 380 8.36 46.16 -29.23
CA SER A 380 6.90 46.24 -29.28
C SER A 380 6.38 45.62 -30.56
N SER A 381 5.43 44.68 -30.45
CA SER A 381 4.84 43.95 -31.60
C SER A 381 5.88 43.31 -32.53
N GLY A 382 6.99 42.81 -31.96
CA GLY A 382 8.08 42.19 -32.71
C GLY A 382 8.34 40.73 -32.31
N THR A 383 9.33 40.13 -32.96
CA THR A 383 9.81 38.77 -32.67
C THR A 383 11.19 38.83 -32.03
N LEU A 384 11.39 38.12 -30.92
CA LEU A 384 12.68 37.88 -30.28
C LEU A 384 13.01 36.39 -30.38
N ILE A 385 14.17 36.04 -30.94
CA ILE A 385 14.68 34.67 -31.02
C ILE A 385 15.95 34.57 -30.19
N LEU A 386 16.02 33.58 -29.31
CA LEU A 386 17.13 33.33 -28.40
C LEU A 386 17.69 31.92 -28.63
N ASP A 387 18.91 31.83 -29.14
CA ASP A 387 19.63 30.56 -29.33
C ASP A 387 20.44 30.16 -28.09
N ASN A 388 21.15 29.03 -28.15
CA ASN A 388 22.03 28.53 -27.08
C ASN A 388 22.99 29.61 -26.56
N ASP A 389 23.21 29.61 -25.24
CA ASP A 389 24.14 30.51 -24.57
C ASP A 389 23.81 32.00 -24.76
N THR A 390 22.53 32.35 -24.66
CA THR A 390 22.06 33.74 -24.75
C THR A 390 21.38 34.23 -23.47
N ARG A 391 21.38 35.56 -23.28
CA ARG A 391 20.69 36.21 -22.17
C ARG A 391 20.07 37.54 -22.59
N ALA A 392 18.80 37.74 -22.27
CA ALA A 392 18.06 38.96 -22.60
C ALA A 392 17.11 39.41 -21.47
N ASN A 393 17.10 40.71 -21.20
CA ASN A 393 16.10 41.39 -20.38
C ASN A 393 15.20 42.20 -21.32
N LEU A 394 14.05 41.66 -21.66
CA LEU A 394 13.05 42.24 -22.55
C LEU A 394 12.04 43.12 -21.79
N THR A 395 11.74 44.28 -22.36
CA THR A 395 10.63 45.17 -22.00
C THR A 395 9.76 45.43 -23.23
N GLY A 396 8.45 45.52 -23.03
CA GLY A 396 7.46 45.93 -24.04
C GLY A 396 6.39 44.88 -24.34
N ASN A 397 5.46 45.23 -25.23
CA ASN A 397 4.15 44.58 -25.32
C ASN A 397 3.94 43.81 -26.64
N SER A 398 3.12 42.76 -26.57
CA SER A 398 2.63 41.96 -27.70
C SER A 398 3.74 41.33 -28.55
N ASN A 399 4.82 40.88 -27.91
CA ASN A 399 5.96 40.28 -28.61
C ASN A 399 5.85 38.76 -28.69
N GLN A 400 6.41 38.18 -29.76
CA GLN A 400 6.61 36.75 -29.90
C GLN A 400 8.05 36.40 -29.51
N ILE A 401 8.24 35.57 -28.49
CA ILE A 401 9.55 35.18 -27.96
C ILE A 401 9.74 33.69 -28.22
N THR A 402 10.80 33.33 -28.94
CA THR A 402 11.15 31.93 -29.25
C THR A 402 12.47 31.58 -28.60
N ILE A 403 12.48 30.50 -27.81
CA ILE A 403 13.64 29.97 -27.11
C ILE A 403 13.96 28.58 -27.68
N THR A 404 15.10 28.47 -28.36
CA THR A 404 15.53 27.24 -29.05
C THR A 404 16.69 26.53 -28.33
N GLY A 405 17.41 27.23 -27.44
CA GLY A 405 18.55 26.71 -26.69
C GLY A 405 18.45 26.89 -25.18
N THR A 406 19.56 26.67 -24.47
CA THR A 406 19.76 26.97 -23.04
C THR A 406 20.02 28.46 -22.85
N VAL A 407 19.04 29.17 -22.30
CA VAL A 407 19.04 30.65 -22.22
C VAL A 407 18.59 31.16 -20.86
N ASN A 408 18.86 32.43 -20.58
CA ASN A 408 18.23 33.17 -19.50
C ASN A 408 17.45 34.35 -20.08
N VAL A 409 16.11 34.34 -19.98
CA VAL A 409 15.27 35.44 -20.45
C VAL A 409 14.47 36.03 -19.30
N ALA A 410 14.53 37.34 -19.13
CA ALA A 410 13.59 38.08 -18.31
C ALA A 410 12.69 38.88 -19.25
N ALA A 411 11.38 38.63 -19.29
CA ALA A 411 10.45 39.36 -20.15
C ALA A 411 9.41 40.12 -19.33
N THR A 412 9.22 41.39 -19.67
CA THR A 412 8.26 42.27 -19.03
C THR A 412 7.39 43.05 -20.01
N GLY A 413 6.11 43.22 -19.68
CA GLY A 413 5.08 43.83 -20.53
C GLY A 413 3.95 42.87 -20.89
N ASP A 414 2.86 43.39 -21.45
CA ASP A 414 1.60 42.63 -21.65
C ASP A 414 1.54 41.92 -23.01
N GLY A 415 0.71 40.87 -23.11
CA GLY A 415 0.37 40.23 -24.39
C GLY A 415 1.50 39.44 -25.04
N ASN A 416 2.60 39.18 -24.31
CA ASN A 416 3.74 38.45 -24.83
C ASN A 416 3.41 36.96 -24.98
N THR A 417 3.86 36.35 -26.08
CA THR A 417 3.73 34.91 -26.35
C THR A 417 5.11 34.28 -26.36
N ILE A 418 5.38 33.33 -25.46
CA ILE A 418 6.66 32.65 -25.32
C ILE A 418 6.51 31.20 -25.74
N THR A 419 7.38 30.75 -26.65
CA THR A 419 7.51 29.34 -27.03
C THR A 419 8.92 28.87 -26.69
N SER A 420 9.01 27.84 -25.86
CA SER A 420 10.27 27.23 -25.41
C SER A 420 10.37 25.78 -25.87
N THR A 421 11.49 25.47 -26.52
CA THR A 421 11.89 24.12 -26.94
C THR A 421 13.27 23.73 -26.39
N GLY A 422 14.00 24.70 -25.83
CA GLY A 422 15.32 24.49 -25.25
C GLY A 422 15.25 23.85 -23.86
N THR A 423 16.31 23.13 -23.49
CA THR A 423 16.43 22.45 -22.19
C THR A 423 17.32 23.24 -21.23
N GLY A 424 17.00 23.25 -19.93
CA GLY A 424 17.82 23.89 -18.90
C GLY A 424 17.78 25.43 -18.87
N SER A 425 16.77 26.04 -19.49
CA SER A 425 16.61 27.49 -19.60
C SER A 425 15.99 28.12 -18.36
N GLY A 426 16.40 29.34 -18.03
CA GLY A 426 15.75 30.21 -17.04
C GLY A 426 14.80 31.19 -17.71
N ILE A 427 13.49 31.03 -17.49
CA ILE A 427 12.42 31.85 -18.05
C ILE A 427 11.78 32.64 -16.92
N PHE A 428 12.05 33.95 -16.87
CA PHE A 428 11.58 34.86 -15.83
C PHE A 428 10.59 35.86 -16.44
N ILE A 429 9.34 35.82 -16.03
CA ILE A 429 8.28 36.67 -16.57
C ILE A 429 7.78 37.58 -15.45
N GLY A 430 7.64 38.88 -15.70
CA GLY A 430 7.08 39.82 -14.73
C GLY A 430 6.54 41.07 -15.38
N GLY A 431 5.81 41.93 -14.68
CA GLY A 431 5.40 43.22 -15.23
C GLY A 431 4.10 43.74 -14.64
N THR A 432 3.98 45.06 -14.59
CA THR A 432 2.80 45.75 -14.06
C THR A 432 1.90 46.25 -15.20
N VAL A 433 0.68 45.70 -15.25
CA VAL A 433 -0.58 46.25 -15.80
C VAL A 433 -0.81 46.28 -17.32
N GLY A 434 -1.78 45.46 -17.76
CA GLY A 434 -2.67 45.79 -18.88
C GLY A 434 -3.49 44.66 -19.52
N GLY A 435 -4.23 43.84 -18.75
CA GLY A 435 -5.40 43.03 -19.19
C GLY A 435 -5.28 42.06 -20.38
N SER A 436 -4.15 42.02 -21.09
CA SER A 436 -3.93 41.22 -22.30
C SER A 436 -3.19 39.94 -21.94
N LYS A 437 -3.73 38.82 -22.42
CA LYS A 437 -3.28 37.46 -22.13
C LYS A 437 -1.79 37.27 -22.46
N THR A 438 -1.00 36.89 -21.46
CA THR A 438 0.35 36.32 -21.66
C THR A 438 0.22 34.80 -21.82
N SER A 439 0.96 34.22 -22.77
CA SER A 439 0.96 32.76 -22.96
C SER A 439 2.37 32.19 -23.07
N ILE A 440 2.60 31.08 -22.38
CA ILE A 440 3.86 30.34 -22.38
C ILE A 440 3.57 28.91 -22.78
N SER A 441 4.26 28.42 -23.79
CA SER A 441 4.26 27.01 -24.20
C SER A 441 5.68 26.46 -24.06
N ASP A 442 5.90 25.57 -23.11
CA ASP A 442 7.18 24.90 -22.89
C ASP A 442 7.12 23.41 -23.26
N THR A 443 8.10 23.02 -24.06
CA THR A 443 8.29 21.66 -24.58
C THR A 443 9.71 21.16 -24.35
N GLY A 444 10.61 21.99 -23.80
CA GLY A 444 11.96 21.59 -23.42
C GLY A 444 12.03 21.26 -21.93
N GLY A 445 12.74 20.19 -21.56
CA GLY A 445 12.79 19.72 -20.16
C GLY A 445 13.90 20.36 -19.33
N GLY A 446 13.72 20.37 -18.01
CA GLY A 446 14.69 20.89 -17.04
C GLY A 446 14.70 22.41 -16.93
N ASN A 447 13.67 23.08 -17.44
CA ASN A 447 13.56 24.53 -17.44
C ASN A 447 13.12 25.06 -16.07
N THR A 448 13.56 26.27 -15.76
CA THR A 448 13.14 27.00 -14.56
C THR A 448 12.26 28.17 -14.98
N ILE A 449 10.98 28.12 -14.66
CA ILE A 449 9.98 29.11 -15.04
C ILE A 449 9.52 29.87 -13.79
N TYR A 450 9.75 31.17 -13.76
CA TYR A 450 9.29 32.08 -12.71
C TYR A 450 8.29 33.09 -13.27
N THR A 451 7.11 33.21 -12.67
CA THR A 451 6.15 34.26 -12.99
C THR A 451 5.97 35.22 -11.78
N TYR A 452 6.33 36.50 -11.95
CA TYR A 452 6.26 37.56 -10.94
C TYR A 452 5.00 38.43 -11.11
N ALA A 453 4.49 38.96 -9.98
CA ALA A 453 3.21 39.68 -9.78
C ALA A 453 2.43 40.14 -11.04
N ASN A 454 1.40 39.38 -11.44
CA ASN A 454 0.34 39.87 -12.33
C ASN A 454 -0.96 39.96 -11.51
N THR A 455 -1.44 41.17 -11.24
CA THR A 455 -2.56 41.41 -10.31
C THR A 455 -3.94 41.48 -10.98
N LEU A 456 -4.04 41.37 -12.32
CA LEU A 456 -5.26 41.78 -13.06
C LEU A 456 -5.69 40.93 -14.29
N SER A 457 -4.95 39.89 -14.70
CA SER A 457 -5.35 39.02 -15.83
C SER A 457 -5.86 37.67 -15.33
N THR A 458 -7.14 37.33 -15.56
CA THR A 458 -7.68 35.98 -15.27
C THR A 458 -7.42 34.97 -16.41
N ALA A 459 -6.61 35.34 -17.42
CA ALA A 459 -6.52 34.63 -18.69
C ALA A 459 -5.11 34.17 -19.09
N ASP A 460 -4.10 34.37 -18.24
CA ASP A 460 -2.74 33.93 -18.53
C ASP A 460 -2.65 32.40 -18.51
N VAL A 461 -1.91 31.84 -19.46
CA VAL A 461 -1.81 30.38 -19.66
C VAL A 461 -0.35 29.98 -19.70
N LEU A 462 0.03 29.03 -18.85
CA LEU A 462 1.29 28.31 -18.93
C LEU A 462 0.97 26.86 -19.27
N THR A 463 1.47 26.38 -20.42
CA THR A 463 1.40 24.98 -20.82
C THR A 463 2.80 24.40 -20.80
N VAL A 464 3.03 23.37 -19.99
CA VAL A 464 4.32 22.69 -19.90
C VAL A 464 4.11 21.23 -20.24
N THR A 465 4.73 20.78 -21.32
CA THR A 465 4.63 19.39 -21.81
C THR A 465 5.88 18.57 -21.51
N ALA A 466 6.98 19.23 -21.15
CA ALA A 466 8.23 18.58 -20.81
C ALA A 466 8.29 18.11 -19.36
N SER A 467 9.34 17.34 -19.06
CA SER A 467 9.57 16.73 -17.74
C SER A 467 10.78 17.37 -17.06
N GLY A 468 10.75 17.43 -15.72
CA GLY A 468 11.85 17.92 -14.89
C GLY A 468 11.90 19.44 -14.71
N ASP A 469 10.83 20.16 -15.07
CA ASP A 469 10.76 21.62 -14.99
C ASP A 469 10.47 22.09 -13.56
N THR A 470 11.09 23.20 -13.16
CA THR A 470 10.82 23.91 -11.91
C THR A 470 9.98 25.14 -12.21
N ILE A 471 8.74 25.16 -11.76
CA ILE A 471 7.74 26.17 -12.06
C ILE A 471 7.39 26.86 -10.74
N ASN A 472 7.63 28.16 -10.65
CA ASN A 472 7.24 28.97 -9.52
C ASN A 472 6.30 30.07 -10.00
N MET A 473 5.04 29.96 -9.59
CA MET A 473 3.99 30.86 -10.03
C MET A 473 3.46 31.71 -8.89
N ASN A 474 3.08 32.92 -9.25
CA ASN A 474 2.21 33.78 -8.46
C ASN A 474 0.73 33.52 -8.77
N THR A 475 -0.15 34.35 -8.21
CA THR A 475 -1.60 34.28 -8.45
C THR A 475 -1.98 34.62 -9.90
N ASN A 476 -3.06 34.01 -10.41
CA ASN A 476 -3.73 34.25 -11.70
C ASN A 476 -3.22 33.51 -12.97
N TRP A 477 -2.48 32.41 -12.83
CA TRP A 477 -2.07 31.58 -13.98
C TRP A 477 -2.86 30.27 -14.05
N ASN A 478 -3.43 29.98 -15.22
CA ASN A 478 -3.92 28.63 -15.53
C ASN A 478 -2.74 27.78 -16.03
N LEU A 479 -2.30 26.84 -15.20
CA LEU A 479 -1.23 25.91 -15.53
C LEU A 479 -1.80 24.57 -16.01
N SER A 480 -1.40 24.17 -17.22
CA SER A 480 -1.57 22.83 -17.76
C SER A 480 -0.21 22.12 -17.82
N LEU A 481 -0.11 20.96 -17.15
CA LEU A 481 1.08 20.11 -17.18
C LEU A 481 0.79 18.82 -17.94
N ASN A 482 1.67 18.40 -18.85
CA ASN A 482 1.62 17.11 -19.55
C ASN A 482 2.87 16.23 -19.32
N GLY A 483 3.80 16.69 -18.49
CA GLY A 483 5.05 15.99 -18.19
C GLY A 483 5.15 15.45 -16.76
N SER A 484 6.26 14.75 -16.49
CA SER A 484 6.53 14.08 -15.22
C SER A 484 7.71 14.71 -14.48
N GLY A 485 7.80 14.49 -13.16
CA GLY A 485 8.92 14.99 -12.34
C GLY A 485 9.06 16.51 -12.28
N ASN A 486 8.02 17.26 -12.62
CA ASN A 486 8.01 18.71 -12.51
C ASN A 486 7.79 19.14 -11.05
N THR A 487 8.39 20.25 -10.65
CA THR A 487 8.17 20.87 -9.33
C THR A 487 7.39 22.16 -9.53
N VAL A 488 6.24 22.28 -8.88
CA VAL A 488 5.35 23.45 -9.00
C VAL A 488 5.11 24.08 -7.63
N GLY A 489 5.59 25.31 -7.45
CA GLY A 489 5.22 26.16 -6.31
C GLY A 489 4.07 27.08 -6.69
N MET A 490 2.89 26.87 -6.10
CA MET A 490 1.71 27.73 -6.28
C MET A 490 1.23 28.24 -4.92
N VAL A 491 0.90 29.53 -4.82
CA VAL A 491 0.44 30.10 -3.56
C VAL A 491 -1.00 30.60 -3.70
N ALA A 492 -1.89 29.98 -2.90
CA ALA A 492 -3.26 30.38 -2.54
C ALA A 492 -4.27 30.63 -3.69
N GLY A 493 -5.26 29.74 -3.85
CA GLY A 493 -6.50 30.04 -4.60
C GLY A 493 -6.55 29.67 -6.08
N GLU A 494 -5.50 29.04 -6.61
CA GLU A 494 -5.32 28.80 -8.04
C GLU A 494 -5.85 27.43 -8.52
N THR A 495 -6.05 27.29 -9.83
CA THR A 495 -6.39 26.00 -10.48
C THR A 495 -5.17 25.42 -11.20
N LEU A 496 -4.78 24.20 -10.84
CA LEU A 496 -3.75 23.42 -11.49
C LEU A 496 -4.38 22.22 -12.20
N HIS A 497 -4.16 22.11 -13.51
CA HIS A 497 -4.57 20.93 -14.27
C HIS A 497 -3.34 20.13 -14.69
N ILE A 498 -3.27 18.88 -14.24
CA ILE A 498 -2.23 17.93 -14.61
C ILE A 498 -2.86 16.82 -15.45
N THR A 499 -2.30 16.66 -16.65
CA THR A 499 -2.64 15.63 -17.63
C THR A 499 -1.39 14.80 -17.91
N GLY A 500 -1.51 13.53 -18.31
CA GLY A 500 -0.37 12.74 -18.79
C GLY A 500 0.70 12.34 -17.77
N GLY A 501 1.89 11.94 -18.25
CA GLY A 501 2.97 11.33 -17.48
C GLY A 501 2.99 9.80 -17.54
N GLY A 502 1.83 9.14 -17.52
CA GLY A 502 1.70 7.70 -17.69
C GLY A 502 2.05 6.88 -16.44
N ARG A 503 1.55 5.64 -16.38
CA ARG A 503 1.77 4.72 -15.27
C ARG A 503 3.26 4.45 -15.07
N GLY A 504 3.76 4.76 -13.87
CA GLY A 504 5.15 4.52 -13.46
C GLY A 504 6.09 5.72 -13.62
N ALA A 505 5.64 6.83 -14.20
CA ALA A 505 6.44 8.04 -14.26
C ALA A 505 6.69 8.67 -12.87
N THR A 506 7.73 9.51 -12.80
CA THR A 506 8.07 10.27 -11.60
C THR A 506 6.94 11.24 -11.27
N ALA A 507 6.48 11.26 -10.02
CA ALA A 507 5.40 12.14 -9.60
C ALA A 507 5.81 13.61 -9.74
N ASN A 508 4.86 14.45 -10.16
CA ASN A 508 5.00 15.89 -10.08
C ASN A 508 4.92 16.33 -8.61
N THR A 509 5.80 17.21 -8.15
CA THR A 509 5.75 17.77 -6.79
C THR A 509 5.03 19.10 -6.84
N VAL A 510 3.96 19.25 -6.06
CA VAL A 510 3.09 20.43 -6.06
C VAL A 510 2.98 20.97 -4.64
N THR A 511 3.17 22.28 -4.49
CA THR A 511 2.78 23.02 -3.28
C THR A 511 1.57 23.88 -3.65
N LEU A 512 0.42 23.64 -3.02
CA LEU A 512 -0.84 24.38 -3.23
C LEU A 512 -1.57 24.55 -1.90
N SER A 513 -2.13 25.73 -1.65
CA SER A 513 -3.03 25.96 -0.51
C SER A 513 -4.31 26.62 -1.01
N SER A 514 -5.47 26.28 -0.44
CA SER A 514 -6.78 26.84 -0.81
C SER A 514 -7.11 26.81 -2.32
N GLY A 515 -6.49 25.92 -3.10
CA GLY A 515 -6.62 25.86 -4.56
C GLY A 515 -7.39 24.64 -5.05
N THR A 516 -7.49 24.50 -6.37
CA THR A 516 -8.05 23.32 -7.05
C THR A 516 -6.97 22.58 -7.82
N LEU A 517 -6.79 21.28 -7.56
CA LEU A 517 -5.94 20.38 -8.34
C LEU A 517 -6.82 19.39 -9.11
N ILE A 518 -6.63 19.31 -10.41
CA ILE A 518 -7.29 18.33 -11.29
C ILE A 518 -6.23 17.40 -11.85
N LEU A 519 -6.41 16.10 -11.63
CA LEU A 519 -5.55 15.02 -12.12
C LEU A 519 -6.37 14.14 -13.07
N ASP A 520 -5.97 14.06 -14.34
CA ASP A 520 -6.56 13.16 -15.33
C ASP A 520 -5.85 11.79 -15.40
N ASP A 521 -6.41 10.86 -16.18
CA ASP A 521 -6.01 9.45 -16.28
C ASP A 521 -4.48 9.22 -16.33
N ASP A 522 -4.00 8.26 -15.52
CA ASP A 522 -2.59 7.81 -15.43
C ASP A 522 -1.56 8.88 -14.98
N THR A 523 -2.01 9.93 -14.28
CA THR A 523 -1.12 10.94 -13.66
C THR A 523 -0.62 10.54 -12.26
N ARG A 524 0.44 11.20 -11.77
CA ARG A 524 0.94 11.09 -10.38
C ARG A 524 1.37 12.45 -9.83
N ALA A 525 0.92 12.81 -8.64
CA ALA A 525 1.32 14.04 -7.96
C ALA A 525 1.54 13.86 -6.44
N ASN A 526 2.62 14.46 -5.95
CA ASN A 526 2.91 14.65 -4.53
C ASN A 526 2.53 16.08 -4.16
N LEU A 527 1.44 16.23 -3.42
CA LEU A 527 0.87 17.50 -3.02
C LEU A 527 1.20 17.83 -1.56
N THR A 528 1.66 19.06 -1.34
CA THR A 528 1.82 19.68 -0.03
C THR A 528 0.98 20.96 0.07
N GLY A 529 0.50 21.29 1.27
CA GLY A 529 -0.33 22.47 1.54
C GLY A 529 -1.80 22.14 1.86
N ASN A 530 -2.54 23.15 2.33
CA ASN A 530 -3.75 22.94 3.12
C ASN A 530 -5.02 23.43 2.41
N SER A 531 -6.18 22.87 2.78
CA SER A 531 -7.52 23.30 2.34
C SER A 531 -7.77 23.23 0.83
N ASN A 532 -7.18 22.26 0.13
CA ASN A 532 -7.32 22.14 -1.32
C ASN A 532 -8.53 21.29 -1.74
N GLN A 533 -9.08 21.60 -2.92
CA GLN A 533 -10.02 20.75 -3.64
C GLN A 533 -9.24 19.91 -4.66
N ILE A 534 -9.26 18.58 -4.56
CA ILE A 534 -8.48 17.68 -5.40
C ILE A 534 -9.45 16.76 -6.13
N THR A 535 -9.51 16.85 -7.45
CA THR A 535 -10.29 15.93 -8.28
C THR A 535 -9.35 14.96 -8.99
N VAL A 536 -9.65 13.67 -8.88
CA VAL A 536 -8.88 12.58 -9.45
C VAL A 536 -9.79 11.81 -10.42
N ALA A 537 -9.53 11.93 -11.72
CA ALA A 537 -10.21 11.16 -12.76
C ALA A 537 -9.37 9.93 -13.15
N GLY A 538 -10.01 8.76 -13.25
CA GLY A 538 -9.37 7.50 -13.67
C GLY A 538 -8.51 6.79 -12.63
N THR A 539 -7.55 6.00 -13.10
CA THR A 539 -6.61 5.22 -12.26
C THR A 539 -5.34 6.04 -11.97
N VAL A 540 -5.38 6.84 -10.91
CA VAL A 540 -4.35 7.83 -10.58
C VAL A 540 -3.83 7.62 -9.17
N ASN A 541 -2.56 7.98 -8.91
CA ASN A 541 -1.98 8.02 -7.57
C ASN A 541 -1.76 9.46 -7.09
N VAL A 542 -2.43 9.86 -6.01
CA VAL A 542 -2.23 11.17 -5.36
C VAL A 542 -1.64 10.98 -3.97
N ALA A 543 -0.59 11.72 -3.62
CA ALA A 543 -0.08 11.79 -2.26
C ALA A 543 -0.32 13.20 -1.69
N ALA A 544 -1.30 13.36 -0.81
CA ALA A 544 -1.66 14.64 -0.19
C ALA A 544 -1.21 14.66 1.29
N VAL A 545 -0.30 15.57 1.64
CA VAL A 545 0.32 15.60 2.97
C VAL A 545 -0.19 16.75 3.87
N GLY A 546 -0.79 17.81 3.30
CA GLY A 546 -1.30 18.94 4.10
C GLY A 546 -2.70 18.71 4.67
N ASP A 547 -3.17 19.62 5.50
CA ASP A 547 -4.40 19.48 6.29
C ASP A 547 -5.67 20.00 5.57
N TYR A 548 -6.85 19.49 5.94
CA TYR A 548 -8.19 19.92 5.49
C TYR A 548 -8.46 19.84 3.98
N ASN A 549 -7.82 18.91 3.29
CA ASN A 549 -8.02 18.68 1.86
C ASN A 549 -9.31 17.89 1.57
N ALA A 550 -9.99 18.25 0.49
CA ALA A 550 -11.15 17.53 -0.04
C ALA A 550 -10.75 16.79 -1.33
N ILE A 551 -10.58 15.47 -1.25
CA ILE A 551 -10.19 14.60 -2.37
C ILE A 551 -11.43 13.92 -2.93
N THR A 552 -11.73 14.11 -4.21
CA THR A 552 -12.83 13.44 -4.93
C THR A 552 -12.25 12.58 -6.04
N ALA A 553 -12.45 11.26 -5.96
CA ALA A 553 -12.09 10.32 -7.03
C ALA A 553 -13.34 9.91 -7.82
N THR A 554 -13.36 10.18 -9.12
CA THR A 554 -14.51 9.91 -10.00
C THR A 554 -14.38 8.59 -10.77
N GLY A 555 -13.19 7.98 -10.81
CA GLY A 555 -12.90 6.68 -11.42
C GLY A 555 -12.84 5.52 -10.43
N THR A 556 -12.69 4.28 -10.95
CA THR A 556 -12.43 3.07 -10.14
C THR A 556 -10.94 2.77 -10.07
N GLY A 557 -10.43 2.33 -8.91
CA GLY A 557 -9.06 1.83 -8.74
C GLY A 557 -7.99 2.90 -8.45
N SER A 558 -8.37 4.12 -8.08
CA SER A 558 -7.40 5.17 -7.72
C SER A 558 -6.63 4.83 -6.45
N GLY A 559 -5.34 5.16 -6.39
CA GLY A 559 -4.49 5.07 -5.20
C GLY A 559 -4.39 6.42 -4.50
N ILE A 560 -4.98 6.55 -3.32
CA ILE A 560 -5.03 7.81 -2.58
C ILE A 560 -4.15 7.65 -1.35
N PHE A 561 -3.10 8.45 -1.25
CA PHE A 561 -2.14 8.44 -0.17
C PHE A 561 -2.28 9.73 0.64
N VAL A 562 -2.50 9.63 1.95
CA VAL A 562 -2.85 10.78 2.80
C VAL A 562 -1.96 10.83 4.05
N GLY A 563 -1.52 12.03 4.39
CA GLY A 563 -0.75 12.30 5.62
C GLY A 563 -1.27 13.47 6.46
N GLY A 564 -2.25 14.24 5.97
CA GLY A 564 -2.80 15.41 6.63
C GLY A 564 -3.95 15.12 7.60
N THR A 565 -4.29 16.10 8.43
CA THR A 565 -5.42 16.05 9.37
C THR A 565 -6.63 16.81 8.84
N GLY A 566 -7.84 16.34 9.17
CA GLY A 566 -9.09 16.99 8.76
C GLY A 566 -9.49 16.75 7.29
N ASP A 567 -8.83 15.81 6.62
CA ASP A 567 -9.08 15.51 5.21
C ASP A 567 -10.43 14.79 5.00
N THR A 568 -11.07 15.04 3.86
CA THR A 568 -12.27 14.35 3.40
C THR A 568 -12.01 13.69 2.04
N ILE A 569 -12.20 12.37 1.96
CA ILE A 569 -12.08 11.59 0.72
C ILE A 569 -13.47 11.17 0.26
N THR A 570 -13.84 11.49 -0.97
CA THR A 570 -15.03 10.97 -1.65
C THR A 570 -14.56 10.04 -2.77
N ALA A 571 -14.59 8.73 -2.53
CA ALA A 571 -14.08 7.71 -3.44
C ALA A 571 -14.85 6.39 -3.29
N SER A 572 -14.98 5.63 -4.38
CA SER A 572 -15.55 4.28 -4.35
C SER A 572 -14.68 3.32 -5.14
N SER A 573 -14.51 2.09 -4.65
CA SER A 573 -13.62 1.09 -5.26
C SER A 573 -12.18 1.57 -5.43
N SER A 574 -11.68 2.34 -4.45
CA SER A 574 -10.32 2.90 -4.43
C SER A 574 -9.46 2.30 -3.33
N SER A 575 -8.14 2.40 -3.48
CA SER A 575 -7.17 2.05 -2.43
C SER A 575 -6.73 3.33 -1.70
N ILE A 576 -6.95 3.39 -0.40
CA ILE A 576 -6.62 4.53 0.46
C ILE A 576 -5.52 4.10 1.44
N TYR A 577 -4.41 4.84 1.48
CA TYR A 577 -3.27 4.57 2.34
C TYR A 577 -2.99 5.79 3.22
N LEU A 578 -3.02 5.59 4.53
CA LEU A 578 -2.76 6.64 5.51
C LEU A 578 -1.39 6.42 6.13
N TYR A 579 -0.51 7.40 6.06
CA TYR A 579 0.84 7.30 6.61
C TYR A 579 0.95 7.88 8.03
N SER A 580 1.99 7.50 8.75
CA SER A 580 2.31 8.11 10.04
C SER A 580 2.83 9.52 9.80
N ASN A 581 2.09 10.53 10.28
CA ASN A 581 2.62 11.87 10.44
C ASN A 581 3.10 12.06 11.88
N THR A 582 4.05 12.96 12.12
CA THR A 582 4.61 13.26 13.44
C THR A 582 3.77 14.28 14.23
N GLN A 583 2.53 14.57 13.82
CA GLN A 583 1.70 15.58 14.47
C GLN A 583 1.04 15.03 15.74
N THR A 584 0.96 15.88 16.76
CA THR A 584 0.48 15.55 18.11
C THR A 584 -1.05 15.60 18.26
N ALA A 585 -1.78 16.01 17.22
CA ALA A 585 -3.24 16.04 17.17
C ALA A 585 -3.80 14.74 16.59
N ALA A 586 -5.03 14.36 16.97
CA ALA A 586 -5.70 13.20 16.37
C ALA A 586 -5.87 13.41 14.86
N ASN A 587 -5.30 12.52 14.05
CA ASN A 587 -5.37 12.60 12.59
C ASN A 587 -6.80 12.26 12.14
N LEU A 588 -7.62 13.29 11.94
CA LEU A 588 -9.03 13.14 11.57
C LEU A 588 -9.18 12.91 10.06
N LEU A 589 -9.93 11.88 9.66
CA LEU A 589 -10.25 11.57 8.27
C LEU A 589 -11.75 11.28 8.12
N THR A 590 -12.38 11.80 7.07
CA THR A 590 -13.73 11.37 6.64
C THR A 590 -13.65 10.68 5.29
N VAL A 591 -14.18 9.47 5.16
CA VAL A 591 -14.30 8.74 3.88
C VAL A 591 -15.77 8.60 3.50
N LYS A 592 -16.09 9.03 2.29
CA LYS A 592 -17.39 9.00 1.63
C LYS A 592 -17.29 8.09 0.41
N GLY A 593 -18.15 7.08 0.33
CA GLY A 593 -18.20 6.11 -0.78
C GLY A 593 -17.82 4.68 -0.38
N SER A 594 -18.11 3.74 -1.27
CA SER A 594 -18.21 2.31 -0.97
C SER A 594 -17.11 1.47 -1.60
N ARG A 595 -16.87 0.27 -1.07
CA ARG A 595 -15.92 -0.72 -1.63
C ARG A 595 -14.46 -0.26 -1.64
N ASN A 596 -14.07 0.65 -0.75
CA ASN A 596 -12.68 1.09 -0.65
C ASN A 596 -11.85 0.07 0.15
N THR A 597 -10.59 -0.08 -0.22
CA THR A 597 -9.57 -0.77 0.60
C THR A 597 -8.75 0.28 1.32
N ILE A 598 -8.75 0.29 2.65
CA ILE A 598 -8.16 1.35 3.48
C ILE A 598 -7.05 0.73 4.33
N SER A 599 -5.83 1.25 4.24
CA SER A 599 -4.69 0.85 5.08
C SER A 599 -4.27 2.02 5.95
N MET A 600 -4.31 1.84 7.27
CA MET A 600 -4.07 2.91 8.25
C MET A 600 -2.73 2.69 8.98
N ALA A 601 -1.92 3.75 9.10
CA ALA A 601 -0.86 3.80 10.10
C ALA A 601 -1.45 4.05 11.50
N ALA A 602 -0.64 3.95 12.55
CA ALA A 602 -1.13 4.10 13.93
C ALA A 602 -1.58 5.54 14.27
N ASN A 603 -2.55 5.66 15.18
CA ASN A 603 -3.13 6.88 15.76
C ASN A 603 -4.01 7.70 14.80
N TRP A 604 -4.70 7.05 13.87
CA TRP A 604 -5.70 7.72 13.03
C TRP A 604 -7.10 7.68 13.65
N SER A 605 -7.89 8.74 13.41
CA SER A 605 -9.31 8.81 13.74
C SER A 605 -10.12 8.97 12.45
N MET A 606 -10.80 7.92 12.02
CA MET A 606 -11.52 7.86 10.74
C MET A 606 -13.04 7.81 10.94
N THR A 607 -13.80 8.50 10.10
CA THR A 607 -15.26 8.37 9.98
C THR A 607 -15.64 7.82 8.60
N LEU A 608 -16.44 6.75 8.57
CA LEU A 608 -16.99 6.12 7.37
C LEU A 608 -18.48 6.43 7.23
N THR A 609 -18.90 6.83 6.04
CA THR A 609 -20.30 7.24 5.75
C THR A 609 -20.98 6.45 4.63
N ALA A 610 -20.33 5.40 4.13
CA ALA A 610 -20.88 4.52 3.09
C ALA A 610 -20.29 3.11 3.22
N SER A 611 -21.01 2.08 2.76
CA SER A 611 -20.75 0.67 3.10
C SER A 611 -19.70 -0.05 2.25
N ASN A 612 -19.33 -1.25 2.69
CA ASN A 612 -18.54 -2.29 2.03
C ASN A 612 -17.05 -1.98 1.91
N ASN A 613 -16.47 -1.18 2.80
CA ASN A 613 -15.03 -0.94 2.82
C ASN A 613 -14.32 -2.03 3.62
N THR A 614 -13.07 -2.26 3.24
CA THR A 614 -12.16 -3.18 3.93
C THR A 614 -11.04 -2.36 4.54
N ILE A 615 -10.89 -2.40 5.86
CA ILE A 615 -9.98 -1.56 6.63
C ILE A 615 -8.89 -2.45 7.24
N THR A 616 -7.63 -2.13 7.00
CA THR A 616 -6.47 -2.69 7.71
C THR A 616 -5.93 -1.62 8.65
N ALA A 617 -6.23 -1.74 9.94
CA ALA A 617 -5.89 -0.75 10.96
C ALA A 617 -4.67 -1.17 11.79
N ALA A 618 -3.84 -0.18 12.15
CA ALA A 618 -2.72 -0.37 13.07
C ALA A 618 -3.21 -0.25 14.53
N VAL A 619 -2.36 -0.54 15.52
CA VAL A 619 -2.78 -0.44 16.92
C VAL A 619 -3.16 1.00 17.30
N SER A 620 -4.19 1.16 18.13
CA SER A 620 -4.69 2.44 18.66
C SER A 620 -5.41 3.36 17.67
N ASP A 621 -5.87 2.85 16.52
CA ASP A 621 -6.73 3.64 15.64
C ASP A 621 -8.17 3.74 16.18
N THR A 622 -8.84 4.84 15.86
CA THR A 622 -10.27 5.08 16.14
C THR A 622 -11.06 5.10 14.84
N ILE A 623 -12.12 4.30 14.75
CA ILE A 623 -12.96 4.17 13.56
C ILE A 623 -14.42 4.42 13.97
N THR A 624 -15.05 5.42 13.39
CA THR A 624 -16.49 5.69 13.53
C THR A 624 -17.19 5.28 12.24
N ILE A 625 -18.23 4.47 12.35
CA ILE A 625 -19.02 3.98 11.22
C ILE A 625 -20.45 4.51 11.39
N ASP A 626 -20.96 5.17 10.35
CA ASP A 626 -22.31 5.73 10.35
C ASP A 626 -23.40 4.62 10.40
N ALA A 627 -24.64 5.01 10.66
CA ALA A 627 -25.73 4.09 10.92
C ALA A 627 -26.03 3.15 9.72
N GLY A 628 -26.24 1.86 10.00
CA GLY A 628 -26.69 0.87 9.01
C GLY A 628 -25.65 0.38 8.00
N LEU A 629 -24.37 0.74 8.15
CA LEU A 629 -23.33 0.35 7.20
C LEU A 629 -22.75 -1.05 7.46
N THR A 630 -22.17 -1.66 6.43
CA THR A 630 -21.46 -2.95 6.52
C THR A 630 -19.97 -2.75 6.23
N GLU A 631 -19.07 -3.12 7.13
CA GLU A 631 -17.62 -2.90 6.96
C GLU A 631 -16.82 -4.14 7.38
N THR A 632 -15.63 -4.31 6.80
CA THR A 632 -14.66 -5.33 7.20
C THR A 632 -13.44 -4.68 7.83
N LEU A 633 -13.02 -5.10 9.02
CA LEU A 633 -11.85 -4.63 9.74
C LEU A 633 -10.84 -5.76 9.94
N ALA A 634 -9.56 -5.48 9.67
CA ALA A 634 -8.42 -6.29 10.05
C ALA A 634 -7.46 -5.49 10.92
N GLY A 635 -7.10 -6.04 12.09
CA GLY A 635 -6.22 -5.36 13.05
C GLY A 635 -6.60 -5.65 14.50
N SER A 636 -5.77 -5.17 15.43
CA SER A 636 -5.91 -5.40 16.87
C SER A 636 -5.70 -4.09 17.66
N GLY A 637 -6.39 -3.94 18.80
CA GLY A 637 -6.21 -2.78 19.68
C GLY A 637 -6.83 -1.48 19.19
N ASN A 638 -7.83 -1.55 18.30
CA ASN A 638 -8.55 -0.38 17.77
C ASN A 638 -9.79 -0.04 18.59
N THR A 639 -10.25 1.21 18.53
CA THR A 639 -11.57 1.63 19.04
C THR A 639 -12.53 1.81 17.86
N VAL A 640 -13.59 1.02 17.80
CA VAL A 640 -14.60 1.09 16.73
C VAL A 640 -15.95 1.49 17.33
N THR A 641 -16.56 2.54 16.82
CA THR A 641 -17.90 3.00 17.23
C THR A 641 -18.84 2.94 16.04
N MET A 642 -19.90 2.16 16.13
CA MET A 642 -20.99 2.15 15.14
C MET A 642 -22.18 2.92 15.69
N LEU A 643 -22.68 3.92 14.95
CA LEU A 643 -23.68 4.86 15.49
C LEU A 643 -25.07 4.22 15.73
N SER A 644 -25.55 3.32 14.85
CA SER A 644 -26.66 2.39 15.12
C SER A 644 -26.84 1.39 13.97
N GLY A 645 -27.18 0.13 14.27
CA GLY A 645 -27.40 -0.89 13.24
C GLY A 645 -26.16 -1.23 12.41
N GLY A 646 -26.34 -1.97 11.31
CA GLY A 646 -25.25 -2.34 10.39
C GLY A 646 -24.55 -3.66 10.73
N THR A 647 -23.43 -3.94 10.05
CA THR A 647 -22.61 -5.14 10.23
C THR A 647 -21.12 -4.78 10.27
N LEU A 648 -20.42 -5.13 11.35
CA LEU A 648 -18.95 -5.09 11.39
C LEU A 648 -18.42 -6.52 11.31
N HIS A 649 -17.60 -6.78 10.31
CA HIS A 649 -16.89 -8.04 10.16
C HIS A 649 -15.43 -7.84 10.55
N ILE A 650 -14.94 -8.50 11.60
CA ILE A 650 -13.53 -8.43 12.00
C ILE A 650 -12.83 -9.72 11.54
N THR A 651 -11.68 -9.56 10.89
CA THR A 651 -10.88 -10.65 10.32
C THR A 651 -9.41 -10.47 10.69
N GLY A 652 -8.73 -11.54 11.14
CA GLY A 652 -7.32 -11.45 11.52
C GLY A 652 -7.01 -10.46 12.67
N GLY A 653 -5.74 -10.39 13.08
CA GLY A 653 -5.27 -9.53 14.19
C GLY A 653 -4.68 -10.31 15.36
N GLY A 654 -4.89 -11.63 15.41
CA GLY A 654 -4.38 -12.53 16.45
C GLY A 654 -5.30 -12.55 17.67
N HIS A 655 -5.82 -13.73 18.02
CA HIS A 655 -6.69 -13.90 19.21
C HIS A 655 -5.96 -13.62 20.55
N VAL A 656 -4.62 -13.60 20.55
CA VAL A 656 -3.76 -13.22 21.69
C VAL A 656 -3.37 -11.74 21.73
N ALA A 657 -3.67 -10.97 20.68
CA ALA A 657 -3.34 -9.56 20.61
C ALA A 657 -4.22 -8.71 21.53
N THR A 658 -3.98 -7.40 21.55
CA THR A 658 -4.86 -6.43 22.22
C THR A 658 -6.25 -6.44 21.57
N ALA A 659 -7.30 -6.48 22.39
CA ALA A 659 -8.68 -6.53 21.87
C ALA A 659 -9.05 -5.23 21.15
N ASN A 660 -9.79 -5.34 20.05
CA ASN A 660 -10.51 -4.19 19.51
C ASN A 660 -11.66 -3.82 20.46
N THR A 661 -11.79 -2.57 20.88
CA THR A 661 -12.94 -2.08 21.65
C THR A 661 -14.03 -1.66 20.67
N VAL A 662 -15.16 -2.35 20.66
CA VAL A 662 -16.28 -2.12 19.73
C VAL A 662 -17.48 -1.61 20.50
N THR A 663 -18.06 -0.48 20.11
CA THR A 663 -19.36 -0.01 20.61
C THR A 663 -20.40 -0.19 19.52
N LEU A 664 -21.45 -0.97 19.80
CA LEU A 664 -22.51 -1.33 18.85
C LEU A 664 -23.88 -1.35 19.55
N SER A 665 -24.92 -0.88 18.87
CA SER A 665 -26.31 -1.02 19.35
C SER A 665 -27.24 -1.41 18.21
N SER A 666 -28.02 -2.48 18.41
CA SER A 666 -28.92 -3.07 17.41
C SER A 666 -28.24 -3.48 16.09
N GLY A 667 -26.94 -3.82 16.11
CA GLY A 667 -26.16 -4.20 14.92
C GLY A 667 -25.68 -5.65 14.92
N THR A 668 -24.91 -6.01 13.89
CA THR A 668 -24.27 -7.33 13.76
C THR A 668 -22.75 -7.22 13.88
N LEU A 669 -22.13 -8.07 14.68
CA LEU A 669 -20.67 -8.25 14.77
C LEU A 669 -20.32 -9.67 14.33
N ILE A 670 -19.47 -9.81 13.32
CA ILE A 670 -18.96 -11.10 12.83
C ILE A 670 -17.48 -11.18 13.17
N LEU A 671 -17.06 -12.27 13.82
CA LEU A 671 -15.69 -12.52 14.25
C LEU A 671 -15.16 -13.81 13.60
N ASP A 672 -14.19 -13.66 12.69
CA ASP A 672 -13.50 -14.78 12.03
C ASP A 672 -12.30 -15.29 12.84
N ASN A 673 -11.63 -16.34 12.33
CA ASN A 673 -10.41 -16.90 12.92
C ASN A 673 -9.38 -15.84 13.32
N ASP A 674 -8.75 -16.07 14.48
CA ASP A 674 -7.68 -15.24 15.03
C ASP A 674 -8.07 -13.78 15.27
N THR A 675 -9.25 -13.55 15.86
CA THR A 675 -9.74 -12.21 16.21
C THR A 675 -9.98 -12.04 17.70
N ARG A 676 -9.92 -10.79 18.18
CA ARG A 676 -10.27 -10.42 19.55
C ARG A 676 -11.04 -9.10 19.62
N ALA A 677 -12.16 -9.09 20.36
CA ALA A 677 -13.01 -7.90 20.52
C ALA A 677 -13.61 -7.77 21.92
N ASN A 678 -13.64 -6.54 22.44
CA ASN A 678 -14.39 -6.13 23.63
C ASN A 678 -15.58 -5.28 23.16
N LEU A 679 -16.77 -5.87 23.13
CA LEU A 679 -18.01 -5.22 22.73
C LEU A 679 -18.72 -4.55 23.92
N THR A 680 -19.22 -3.34 23.71
CA THR A 680 -20.17 -2.65 24.58
C THR A 680 -21.44 -2.29 23.79
N GLY A 681 -22.60 -2.44 24.42
CA GLY A 681 -23.91 -2.00 23.92
C GLY A 681 -24.95 -3.11 23.81
N ASN A 682 -26.15 -2.74 23.37
CA ASN A 682 -27.37 -3.53 23.58
C ASN A 682 -27.95 -4.09 22.28
N SER A 683 -28.66 -5.23 22.38
CA SER A 683 -29.47 -5.85 21.32
C SER A 683 -28.71 -6.20 20.04
N ASN A 684 -27.43 -6.60 20.16
CA ASN A 684 -26.58 -6.93 19.02
C ASN A 684 -26.63 -8.42 18.66
N GLN A 685 -26.44 -8.74 17.39
CA GLN A 685 -26.17 -10.10 16.91
C GLN A 685 -24.67 -10.32 16.78
N ILE A 686 -24.11 -11.32 17.46
CA ILE A 686 -22.68 -11.62 17.45
C ILE A 686 -22.51 -13.01 16.86
N THR A 687 -21.80 -13.12 15.74
CA THR A 687 -21.51 -14.39 15.07
C THR A 687 -20.03 -14.71 15.17
N ILE A 688 -19.71 -15.90 15.67
CA ILE A 688 -18.35 -16.42 15.82
C ILE A 688 -18.18 -17.62 14.90
N THR A 689 -17.29 -17.50 13.91
CA THR A 689 -17.06 -18.51 12.87
C THR A 689 -15.72 -19.24 13.01
N GLY A 690 -14.79 -18.70 13.80
CA GLY A 690 -13.44 -19.23 14.00
C GLY A 690 -12.99 -19.27 15.47
N THR A 691 -11.68 -19.43 15.72
CA THR A 691 -11.03 -19.33 17.03
C THR A 691 -10.85 -17.85 17.42
N VAL A 692 -11.66 -17.37 18.37
CA VAL A 692 -11.74 -15.94 18.73
C VAL A 692 -11.74 -15.73 20.24
N ASN A 693 -11.42 -14.51 20.68
CA ASN A 693 -11.65 -14.06 22.05
C ASN A 693 -12.62 -12.87 22.05
N VAL A 694 -13.84 -13.04 22.55
CA VAL A 694 -14.83 -11.95 22.62
C VAL A 694 -15.25 -11.68 24.05
N ALA A 695 -15.22 -10.42 24.46
CA ALA A 695 -15.85 -9.94 25.68
C ALA A 695 -17.06 -9.07 25.32
N ALA A 696 -18.29 -9.51 25.53
CA ALA A 696 -19.48 -8.72 25.21
C ALA A 696 -20.20 -8.22 26.46
N THR A 697 -20.49 -6.93 26.49
CA THR A 697 -21.21 -6.27 27.58
C THR A 697 -22.42 -5.48 27.11
N GLY A 698 -23.53 -5.57 27.85
CA GLY A 698 -24.81 -4.92 27.53
C GLY A 698 -25.96 -5.92 27.33
N ASP A 699 -27.20 -5.43 27.33
CA ASP A 699 -28.42 -6.25 27.41
C ASP A 699 -28.95 -6.69 26.04
N GLY A 700 -29.62 -7.85 25.97
CA GLY A 700 -30.33 -8.31 24.77
C GLY A 700 -29.44 -8.82 23.63
N ASN A 701 -28.15 -9.05 23.88
CA ASN A 701 -27.23 -9.55 22.87
C ASN A 701 -27.53 -11.03 22.53
N THR A 702 -27.46 -11.39 21.26
CA THR A 702 -27.62 -12.77 20.76
C THR A 702 -26.30 -13.23 20.17
N ILE A 703 -25.70 -14.28 20.74
CA ILE A 703 -24.41 -14.82 20.30
C ILE A 703 -24.62 -16.18 19.66
N THR A 704 -24.13 -16.36 18.44
CA THR A 704 -24.08 -17.65 17.74
C THR A 704 -22.63 -18.03 17.50
N SER A 705 -22.21 -19.17 18.02
CA SER A 705 -20.86 -19.70 17.90
C SER A 705 -20.84 -21.02 17.14
N THR A 706 -19.99 -21.08 16.12
CA THR A 706 -19.69 -22.27 15.30
C THR A 706 -18.20 -22.60 15.27
N GLY A 707 -17.35 -21.69 15.75
CA GLY A 707 -15.90 -21.84 15.79
C GLY A 707 -15.43 -22.70 16.96
N THR A 708 -14.24 -23.28 16.83
CA THR A 708 -13.63 -24.16 17.83
C THR A 708 -12.53 -23.45 18.62
N GLY A 709 -12.41 -23.70 19.93
CA GLY A 709 -11.33 -23.17 20.76
C GLY A 709 -11.44 -21.69 21.15
N SER A 710 -12.63 -21.10 21.03
CA SER A 710 -12.89 -19.68 21.30
C SER A 710 -13.09 -19.37 22.78
N GLY A 711 -12.64 -18.19 23.23
CA GLY A 711 -12.97 -17.63 24.54
C GLY A 711 -14.14 -16.64 24.44
N ILE A 712 -15.28 -16.97 25.03
CA ILE A 712 -16.50 -16.16 25.02
C ILE A 712 -16.76 -15.66 26.45
N PHE A 713 -16.61 -14.36 26.68
CA PHE A 713 -16.72 -13.70 27.97
C PHE A 713 -17.90 -12.73 27.98
N ILE A 714 -18.93 -12.97 28.78
CA ILE A 714 -20.17 -12.20 28.74
C ILE A 714 -20.39 -11.50 30.08
N GLY A 715 -20.63 -10.19 30.07
CA GLY A 715 -20.98 -9.41 31.26
C GLY A 715 -22.06 -8.37 30.97
N GLY A 716 -22.59 -7.67 31.97
CA GLY A 716 -23.60 -6.64 31.72
C GLY A 716 -24.17 -6.04 33.00
N THR A 717 -24.64 -4.79 32.91
CA THR A 717 -25.24 -4.05 34.02
C THR A 717 -26.65 -3.60 33.61
N VAL A 718 -27.66 -4.36 34.06
CA VAL A 718 -29.07 -3.97 34.26
C VAL A 718 -29.88 -3.49 33.04
N GLY A 719 -30.84 -4.33 32.59
CA GLY A 719 -31.98 -3.85 31.77
C GLY A 719 -32.80 -4.86 30.97
N GLY A 720 -33.45 -5.84 31.62
CA GLY A 720 -34.73 -6.47 31.18
C GLY A 720 -34.81 -7.28 29.85
N SER A 721 -33.86 -7.19 28.93
CA SER A 721 -33.86 -7.94 27.64
C SER A 721 -32.97 -9.18 27.70
N LYS A 722 -33.52 -10.30 27.24
CA LYS A 722 -32.88 -11.63 27.31
C LYS A 722 -31.59 -11.70 26.50
N THR A 723 -30.49 -12.13 27.13
CA THR A 723 -29.27 -12.51 26.41
C THR A 723 -29.37 -13.99 26.04
N SER A 724 -29.02 -14.33 24.80
CA SER A 724 -29.03 -15.72 24.34
C SER A 724 -27.71 -16.12 23.68
N ILE A 725 -27.24 -17.32 23.99
CA ILE A 725 -26.03 -17.88 23.42
C ILE A 725 -26.37 -19.26 22.84
N SER A 726 -26.02 -19.47 21.58
CA SER A 726 -26.08 -20.77 20.90
C SER A 726 -24.68 -21.16 20.47
N ASP A 727 -24.14 -22.24 21.03
CA ASP A 727 -22.83 -22.78 20.67
C ASP A 727 -22.94 -24.16 20.03
N THR A 728 -22.27 -24.30 18.89
CA THR A 728 -22.18 -25.51 18.07
C THR A 728 -20.74 -25.87 17.72
N GLY A 729 -19.77 -25.02 18.09
CA GLY A 729 -18.33 -25.30 17.90
C GLY A 729 -17.70 -25.86 19.18
N GLY A 730 -16.86 -26.90 19.05
CA GLY A 730 -16.31 -27.60 20.22
C GLY A 730 -15.00 -27.01 20.77
N GLY A 731 -14.74 -27.24 22.05
CA GLY A 731 -13.52 -26.82 22.74
C GLY A 731 -13.53 -25.36 23.20
N ASN A 732 -14.69 -24.70 23.21
CA ASN A 732 -14.85 -23.30 23.57
C ASN A 732 -14.80 -23.10 25.08
N THR A 733 -14.35 -21.93 25.52
CA THR A 733 -14.39 -21.50 26.91
C THR A 733 -15.42 -20.39 27.06
N ILE A 734 -16.53 -20.66 27.74
CA ILE A 734 -17.64 -19.71 27.94
C ILE A 734 -17.65 -19.27 29.40
N TYR A 735 -17.45 -17.98 29.64
CA TYR A 735 -17.58 -17.33 30.94
C TYR A 735 -18.75 -16.35 30.93
N THR A 736 -19.67 -16.48 31.89
CA THR A 736 -20.67 -15.45 32.15
C THR A 736 -20.35 -14.76 33.48
N TYR A 737 -20.35 -13.42 33.53
CA TYR A 737 -20.17 -12.60 34.74
C TYR A 737 -21.49 -12.08 35.33
N ALA A 738 -21.53 -11.87 36.66
CA ALA A 738 -22.71 -11.62 37.50
C ALA A 738 -23.82 -10.76 36.85
N ASN A 739 -24.95 -11.38 36.54
CA ASN A 739 -26.19 -10.70 36.16
C ASN A 739 -27.11 -10.62 37.39
N THR A 740 -27.51 -9.41 37.80
CA THR A 740 -28.25 -9.20 39.06
C THR A 740 -29.77 -9.37 38.96
N LEU A 741 -30.40 -9.50 37.78
CA LEU A 741 -31.88 -9.45 37.71
C LEU A 741 -32.63 -10.18 36.55
N SER A 742 -31.98 -10.80 35.55
CA SER A 742 -32.70 -11.51 34.45
C SER A 742 -32.85 -13.00 34.75
N THR A 743 -34.05 -13.49 35.06
CA THR A 743 -34.33 -14.93 35.24
C THR A 743 -34.49 -15.72 33.93
N ALA A 744 -34.13 -15.13 32.79
CA ALA A 744 -34.54 -15.60 31.46
C ALA A 744 -33.43 -15.66 30.40
N ASP A 745 -32.15 -15.55 30.79
CA ASP A 745 -31.03 -15.74 29.87
C ASP A 745 -30.87 -17.24 29.55
N VAL A 746 -30.54 -17.55 28.30
CA VAL A 746 -30.49 -18.93 27.78
C VAL A 746 -29.12 -19.19 27.15
N LEU A 747 -28.44 -20.24 27.61
CA LEU A 747 -27.25 -20.79 26.98
C LEU A 747 -27.58 -22.19 26.46
N THR A 748 -27.51 -22.37 25.15
CA THR A 748 -27.67 -23.66 24.49
C THR A 748 -26.33 -24.09 23.91
N VAL A 749 -25.77 -25.20 24.38
CA VAL A 749 -24.51 -25.75 23.90
C VAL A 749 -24.75 -27.14 23.33
N THR A 750 -24.53 -27.28 22.04
CA THR A 750 -24.66 -28.56 21.32
C THR A 750 -23.30 -29.20 21.04
N ALA A 751 -22.22 -28.45 21.20
CA ALA A 751 -20.87 -28.91 20.97
C ALA A 751 -20.28 -29.70 22.14
N SER A 752 -19.17 -30.37 21.87
CA SER A 752 -18.47 -31.24 22.82
C SER A 752 -17.12 -30.65 23.20
N GLY A 753 -16.68 -30.88 24.45
CA GLY A 753 -15.37 -30.47 24.95
C GLY A 753 -15.26 -29.02 25.44
N ASP A 754 -16.38 -28.33 25.62
CA ASP A 754 -16.42 -26.93 26.06
C ASP A 754 -16.19 -26.80 27.57
N THR A 755 -15.58 -25.70 28.00
CA THR A 755 -15.47 -25.28 29.40
C THR A 755 -16.43 -24.13 29.66
N ILE A 756 -17.46 -24.37 30.46
CA ILE A 756 -18.54 -23.44 30.73
C ILE A 756 -18.48 -23.06 32.20
N ASN A 757 -18.30 -21.78 32.50
CA ASN A 757 -18.32 -21.24 33.85
C ASN A 757 -19.40 -20.17 33.96
N MET A 758 -20.46 -20.51 34.68
CA MET A 758 -21.66 -19.68 34.77
C MET A 758 -21.78 -18.97 36.12
N ASN A 759 -22.22 -17.72 36.07
CA ASN A 759 -22.76 -17.01 37.23
C ASN A 759 -24.29 -17.23 37.37
N THR A 760 -24.92 -16.57 38.34
CA THR A 760 -26.35 -16.71 38.67
C THR A 760 -27.29 -16.31 37.52
N ASN A 761 -28.45 -16.98 37.42
CA ASN A 761 -29.59 -16.69 36.54
C ASN A 761 -29.51 -17.12 35.06
N TRP A 762 -28.76 -18.18 34.73
CA TRP A 762 -28.69 -18.74 33.37
C TRP A 762 -29.38 -20.11 33.30
N ASN A 763 -30.27 -20.30 32.33
CA ASN A 763 -30.76 -21.64 31.97
C ASN A 763 -29.80 -22.27 30.95
N LEU A 764 -29.10 -23.34 31.33
CA LEU A 764 -28.18 -24.06 30.48
C LEU A 764 -28.81 -25.35 29.93
N SER A 765 -28.88 -25.46 28.61
CA SER A 765 -29.20 -26.68 27.88
C SER A 765 -27.95 -27.21 27.18
N LEU A 766 -27.56 -28.46 27.50
CA LEU A 766 -26.41 -29.16 26.92
C LEU A 766 -26.88 -30.35 26.08
N ASN A 767 -26.36 -30.49 24.87
CA ASN A 767 -26.58 -31.68 24.02
C ASN A 767 -25.26 -32.41 23.70
N GLY A 768 -24.10 -31.74 23.81
CA GLY A 768 -22.80 -32.39 23.56
C GLY A 768 -22.21 -33.13 24.77
N SER A 769 -21.06 -33.78 24.51
CA SER A 769 -20.36 -34.65 25.46
C SER A 769 -19.00 -34.08 25.89
N GLY A 770 -18.44 -34.55 27.01
CA GLY A 770 -17.10 -34.14 27.47
C GLY A 770 -16.96 -32.66 27.88
N ASN A 771 -18.05 -31.94 28.08
CA ASN A 771 -18.03 -30.55 28.53
C ASN A 771 -17.71 -30.47 30.03
N THR A 772 -17.02 -29.42 30.47
CA THR A 772 -16.78 -29.09 31.87
C THR A 772 -17.62 -27.89 32.26
N VAL A 773 -18.50 -28.05 33.25
CA VAL A 773 -19.52 -27.06 33.62
C VAL A 773 -19.38 -26.71 35.09
N GLY A 774 -19.09 -25.45 35.40
CA GLY A 774 -19.12 -24.89 36.74
C GLY A 774 -20.30 -23.95 36.90
N MET A 775 -21.12 -24.17 37.93
CA MET A 775 -22.31 -23.36 38.22
C MET A 775 -22.29 -22.87 39.67
N VAL A 776 -22.89 -21.71 39.90
CA VAL A 776 -23.19 -21.20 41.25
C VAL A 776 -24.41 -21.90 41.85
N ALA A 777 -24.59 -21.79 43.16
CA ALA A 777 -25.63 -22.54 43.88
C ALA A 777 -27.06 -22.11 43.50
N GLY A 778 -27.96 -23.10 43.34
CA GLY A 778 -29.40 -22.86 43.11
C GLY A 778 -29.89 -22.94 41.66
N GLU A 779 -29.00 -23.14 40.69
CA GLU A 779 -29.32 -23.09 39.25
C GLU A 779 -29.84 -24.42 38.68
N THR A 780 -30.46 -24.37 37.49
CA THR A 780 -30.94 -25.56 36.75
C THR A 780 -30.04 -25.86 35.54
N LEU A 781 -29.58 -27.11 35.44
CA LEU A 781 -28.85 -27.65 34.30
C LEU A 781 -29.67 -28.73 33.61
N HIS A 782 -29.94 -28.59 32.32
CA HIS A 782 -30.60 -29.63 31.52
C HIS A 782 -29.62 -30.21 30.49
N ILE A 783 -29.42 -31.53 30.52
CA ILE A 783 -28.59 -32.28 29.59
C ILE A 783 -29.51 -33.20 28.78
N THR A 784 -29.54 -33.00 27.47
CA THR A 784 -30.51 -33.59 26.53
C THR A 784 -29.87 -34.57 25.52
N GLY A 785 -28.54 -34.71 25.52
CA GLY A 785 -27.82 -35.57 24.57
C GLY A 785 -26.37 -35.90 24.96
N GLY A 786 -25.71 -36.70 24.12
CA GLY A 786 -24.33 -37.19 24.31
C GLY A 786 -24.13 -38.63 23.82
N GLY A 787 -25.16 -39.48 23.91
CA GLY A 787 -25.13 -40.86 23.45
C GLY A 787 -24.49 -41.83 24.46
N HIS A 788 -25.04 -43.04 24.52
CA HIS A 788 -24.52 -44.12 25.36
C HIS A 788 -23.07 -44.47 24.96
N GLY A 789 -22.11 -44.22 25.86
CA GLY A 789 -20.67 -44.49 25.64
C GLY A 789 -19.80 -43.26 25.34
N ALA A 790 -20.38 -42.06 25.22
CA ALA A 790 -19.61 -40.85 25.08
C ALA A 790 -18.90 -40.42 26.39
N THR A 791 -17.95 -39.50 26.24
CA THR A 791 -17.22 -38.91 27.37
C THR A 791 -18.21 -38.15 28.27
N ALA A 792 -18.16 -38.41 29.58
CA ALA A 792 -19.06 -37.78 30.52
C ALA A 792 -18.86 -36.25 30.55
N ASN A 793 -19.96 -35.50 30.65
CA ASN A 793 -19.91 -34.09 31.02
C ASN A 793 -19.49 -33.98 32.49
N THR A 794 -18.49 -33.18 32.82
CA THR A 794 -18.06 -32.93 34.20
C THR A 794 -18.78 -31.71 34.73
N VAL A 795 -19.56 -31.85 35.80
CA VAL A 795 -20.41 -30.81 36.37
C VAL A 795 -19.99 -30.52 37.80
N THR A 796 -19.85 -29.25 38.15
CA THR A 796 -19.76 -28.77 39.54
C THR A 796 -21.02 -27.96 39.85
N LEU A 797 -21.88 -28.48 40.73
CA LEU A 797 -23.16 -27.87 41.11
C LEU A 797 -23.42 -28.13 42.60
N SER A 798 -23.97 -27.16 43.32
CA SER A 798 -24.41 -27.34 44.71
C SER A 798 -25.76 -26.68 44.93
N SER A 799 -26.65 -27.32 45.69
CA SER A 799 -28.03 -26.85 45.91
C SER A 799 -28.84 -26.57 44.63
N GLY A 800 -28.47 -27.17 43.50
CA GLY A 800 -29.10 -26.94 42.19
C GLY A 800 -29.94 -28.12 41.71
N THR A 801 -30.51 -27.98 40.51
CA THR A 801 -31.26 -29.04 39.82
C THR A 801 -30.50 -29.51 38.57
N LEU A 802 -30.25 -30.80 38.45
CA LEU A 802 -29.67 -31.44 37.26
C LEU A 802 -30.72 -32.37 36.62
N ILE A 803 -31.04 -32.14 35.37
CA ILE A 803 -31.94 -32.97 34.56
C ILE A 803 -31.12 -33.64 33.46
N LEU A 804 -31.21 -34.96 33.38
CA LEU A 804 -30.54 -35.82 32.40
C LEU A 804 -31.60 -36.58 31.61
N ASP A 805 -31.71 -36.34 30.31
CA ASP A 805 -32.58 -37.10 29.40
C ASP A 805 -31.93 -38.44 29.00
N ASP A 806 -32.63 -39.24 28.20
CA ASP A 806 -32.21 -40.58 27.77
C ASP A 806 -30.84 -40.56 27.05
N ASP A 807 -30.05 -41.63 27.23
CA ASP A 807 -28.70 -41.78 26.65
C ASP A 807 -27.68 -40.67 27.00
N THR A 808 -27.80 -40.05 28.18
CA THR A 808 -26.84 -39.03 28.66
C THR A 808 -25.84 -39.55 29.71
N ARG A 809 -24.73 -38.83 29.89
CA ARG A 809 -23.71 -39.14 30.92
C ARG A 809 -23.13 -37.89 31.57
N ALA A 810 -23.11 -37.84 32.90
CA ALA A 810 -22.51 -36.75 33.66
C ALA A 810 -21.78 -37.21 34.93
N ASN A 811 -20.63 -36.60 35.20
CA ASN A 811 -19.87 -36.70 36.45
C ASN A 811 -20.11 -35.42 37.25
N LEU A 812 -20.97 -35.47 38.25
CA LEU A 812 -21.31 -34.38 39.16
C LEU A 812 -20.43 -34.38 40.41
N THR A 813 -19.95 -33.20 40.78
CA THR A 813 -19.35 -32.87 42.08
C THR A 813 -20.14 -31.75 42.77
N GLY A 814 -20.32 -31.86 44.09
CA GLY A 814 -21.01 -30.87 44.93
C GLY A 814 -22.25 -31.42 45.64
N ASN A 815 -22.79 -30.61 46.56
CA ASN A 815 -23.64 -31.09 47.65
C ASN A 815 -25.11 -30.64 47.48
N SER A 816 -26.04 -31.38 48.08
CA SER A 816 -27.47 -31.02 48.22
C SER A 816 -28.22 -30.80 46.90
N ASN A 817 -27.83 -31.49 45.82
CA ASN A 817 -28.46 -31.32 44.51
C ASN A 817 -29.69 -32.21 44.33
N GLN A 818 -30.66 -31.74 43.52
CA GLN A 818 -31.75 -32.55 42.99
C GLN A 818 -31.38 -33.05 41.60
N ILE A 819 -31.29 -34.36 41.41
CA ILE A 819 -30.88 -34.99 40.15
C ILE A 819 -32.06 -35.83 39.63
N THR A 820 -32.54 -35.51 38.44
CA THR A 820 -33.55 -36.32 37.74
C THR A 820 -32.89 -36.98 36.53
N VAL A 821 -32.95 -38.31 36.45
CA VAL A 821 -32.51 -39.09 35.29
C VAL A 821 -33.71 -39.76 34.62
N ALA A 822 -33.88 -39.53 33.33
CA ALA A 822 -34.92 -40.15 32.51
C ALA A 822 -34.30 -41.14 31.52
N GLY A 823 -34.81 -42.37 31.44
CA GLY A 823 -34.30 -43.40 30.50
C GLY A 823 -33.10 -44.21 31.00
N THR A 824 -32.17 -44.54 30.09
CA THR A 824 -30.93 -45.34 30.30
C THR A 824 -29.71 -44.41 30.44
N VAL A 825 -29.49 -43.88 31.65
CA VAL A 825 -28.49 -42.83 31.91
C VAL A 825 -27.36 -43.33 32.81
N ASN A 826 -26.13 -42.84 32.59
CA ASN A 826 -25.00 -43.04 33.49
C ASN A 826 -24.68 -41.75 34.26
N VAL A 827 -24.98 -41.67 35.55
CA VAL A 827 -24.67 -40.51 36.40
C VAL A 827 -23.67 -40.88 37.48
N ALA A 828 -22.61 -40.08 37.67
CA ALA A 828 -21.71 -40.22 38.80
C ALA A 828 -21.81 -38.98 39.71
N ALA A 829 -22.30 -39.12 40.94
CA ALA A 829 -22.47 -38.03 41.90
C ALA A 829 -21.56 -38.25 43.12
N VAL A 830 -20.59 -37.35 43.34
CA VAL A 830 -19.51 -37.54 44.34
C VAL A 830 -19.64 -36.65 45.58
N GLY A 831 -20.59 -35.71 45.63
CA GLY A 831 -20.82 -34.85 46.81
C GLY A 831 -21.93 -35.35 47.74
N ASP A 832 -22.10 -34.68 48.89
CA ASP A 832 -22.98 -35.12 49.98
C ASP A 832 -24.44 -34.66 49.81
N TYR A 833 -25.39 -35.39 50.40
CA TYR A 833 -26.83 -35.07 50.49
C TYR A 833 -27.56 -34.86 49.15
N ASN A 834 -27.10 -35.53 48.09
CA ASN A 834 -27.75 -35.48 46.78
C ASN A 834 -29.01 -36.36 46.74
N ALA A 835 -30.07 -35.84 46.12
CA ALA A 835 -31.32 -36.55 45.89
C ALA A 835 -31.44 -36.95 44.41
N ILE A 836 -31.26 -38.25 44.11
CA ILE A 836 -31.27 -38.80 42.77
C ILE A 836 -32.61 -39.51 42.52
N THR A 837 -33.35 -39.10 41.51
CA THR A 837 -34.60 -39.74 41.07
C THR A 837 -34.44 -40.28 39.66
N ALA A 838 -34.53 -41.60 39.50
CA ALA A 838 -34.51 -42.28 38.21
C ALA A 838 -35.92 -42.72 37.81
N THR A 839 -36.41 -42.22 36.68
CA THR A 839 -37.77 -42.48 36.19
C THR A 839 -37.83 -43.56 35.10
N GLY A 840 -36.69 -43.95 34.52
CA GLY A 840 -36.55 -45.01 33.51
C GLY A 840 -36.02 -46.34 34.06
N THR A 841 -35.91 -47.36 33.19
CA THR A 841 -35.28 -48.66 33.49
C THR A 841 -33.86 -48.73 32.96
N GLY A 842 -32.92 -49.39 33.66
CA GLY A 842 -31.57 -49.67 33.14
C GLY A 842 -30.51 -48.57 33.36
N SER A 843 -30.80 -47.56 34.19
CA SER A 843 -29.83 -46.50 34.52
C SER A 843 -28.65 -47.02 35.36
N GLY A 844 -27.44 -46.52 35.10
CA GLY A 844 -26.23 -46.72 35.90
C GLY A 844 -25.96 -45.52 36.80
N ILE A 845 -26.14 -45.69 38.11
CA ILE A 845 -26.00 -44.62 39.10
C ILE A 845 -24.75 -44.90 39.92
N PHE A 846 -23.75 -44.04 39.83
CA PHE A 846 -22.53 -44.11 40.61
C PHE A 846 -22.56 -43.04 41.71
N VAL A 847 -22.33 -43.42 42.97
CA VAL A 847 -22.36 -42.48 44.10
C VAL A 847 -21.09 -42.55 44.94
N GLY A 848 -20.69 -41.41 45.51
CA GLY A 848 -19.49 -41.28 46.32
C GLY A 848 -19.63 -40.42 47.58
N GLY A 849 -20.76 -39.74 47.80
CA GLY A 849 -21.00 -38.85 48.93
C GLY A 849 -21.80 -39.47 50.07
N THR A 850 -21.86 -38.76 51.20
CA THR A 850 -22.61 -39.13 52.40
C THR A 850 -24.02 -38.56 52.38
N GLY A 851 -25.01 -39.29 52.89
CA GLY A 851 -26.38 -38.79 53.04
C GLY A 851 -27.20 -38.73 51.75
N ASP A 852 -26.72 -39.35 50.69
CA ASP A 852 -27.41 -39.40 49.39
C ASP A 852 -28.68 -40.26 49.48
N THR A 853 -29.71 -39.83 48.74
CA THR A 853 -30.98 -40.57 48.58
C THR A 853 -31.22 -40.89 47.12
N ILE A 854 -31.36 -42.16 46.78
CA ILE A 854 -31.69 -42.63 45.43
C ILE A 854 -33.12 -43.16 45.42
N THR A 855 -33.96 -42.66 44.50
CA THR A 855 -35.27 -43.23 44.19
C THR A 855 -35.23 -43.80 42.77
N ALA A 856 -35.10 -45.13 42.64
CA ALA A 856 -34.88 -45.80 41.36
C ALA A 856 -35.39 -47.24 41.39
N SER A 857 -35.88 -47.76 40.26
CA SER A 857 -36.21 -49.18 40.10
C SER A 857 -35.54 -49.76 38.86
N SER A 858 -35.21 -51.05 38.85
CA SER A 858 -34.52 -51.73 37.74
C SER A 858 -33.24 -51.01 37.29
N SER A 859 -32.50 -50.40 38.22
CA SER A 859 -31.27 -49.63 37.97
C SER A 859 -30.04 -50.33 38.56
N SER A 860 -28.87 -50.06 37.98
CA SER A 860 -27.58 -50.50 38.53
C SER A 860 -26.96 -49.38 39.35
N ILE A 861 -26.71 -49.61 40.64
CA ILE A 861 -26.16 -48.64 41.59
C ILE A 861 -24.76 -49.11 42.00
N TYR A 862 -23.74 -48.27 41.75
CA TYR A 862 -22.34 -48.54 42.07
C TYR A 862 -21.82 -47.52 43.07
N LEU A 863 -21.11 -47.96 44.11
CA LEU A 863 -20.54 -47.05 45.09
C LEU A 863 -19.01 -47.04 45.00
N TYR A 864 -18.41 -45.85 45.06
CA TYR A 864 -16.95 -45.70 45.09
C TYR A 864 -16.42 -45.55 46.52
N SER A 865 -15.18 -45.98 46.75
CA SER A 865 -14.49 -45.77 48.03
C SER A 865 -13.99 -44.33 48.10
N ASN A 866 -14.61 -43.48 48.92
CA ASN A 866 -14.05 -42.18 49.28
C ASN A 866 -13.23 -42.31 50.59
N THR A 867 -12.21 -41.46 50.77
CA THR A 867 -11.28 -41.50 51.91
C THR A 867 -11.83 -40.88 53.21
N GLN A 868 -13.13 -40.59 53.31
CA GLN A 868 -13.74 -39.98 54.48
C GLN A 868 -14.01 -41.01 55.58
N THR A 869 -13.71 -40.60 56.81
CA THR A 869 -13.67 -41.44 58.02
C THR A 869 -15.04 -41.64 58.70
N ALA A 870 -16.11 -41.07 58.15
CA ALA A 870 -17.48 -41.25 58.64
C ALA A 870 -18.20 -42.35 57.84
N ALA A 871 -19.03 -43.16 58.49
CA ALA A 871 -19.77 -44.23 57.82
C ALA A 871 -20.75 -43.64 56.79
N ASN A 872 -20.48 -43.86 55.50
CA ASN A 872 -21.26 -43.25 54.41
C ASN A 872 -22.67 -43.82 54.39
N LEU A 873 -23.70 -42.98 54.60
CA LEU A 873 -25.11 -43.40 54.58
C LEU A 873 -25.72 -43.18 53.18
N LEU A 874 -26.22 -44.26 52.56
CA LEU A 874 -27.01 -44.23 51.33
C LEU A 874 -28.44 -44.73 51.63
N THR A 875 -29.46 -44.02 51.17
CA THR A 875 -30.86 -44.50 51.17
C THR A 875 -31.29 -44.84 49.75
N VAL A 876 -31.80 -46.04 49.51
CA VAL A 876 -32.37 -46.45 48.22
C VAL A 876 -33.86 -46.79 48.36
N ASN A 877 -34.68 -46.07 47.60
CA ASN A 877 -36.13 -46.21 47.51
C ASN A 877 -36.51 -46.78 46.14
N GLY A 878 -36.70 -48.09 46.04
CA GLY A 878 -37.26 -48.75 44.85
C GLY A 878 -36.95 -50.24 44.77
N THR A 879 -37.30 -50.87 43.64
CA THR A 879 -37.34 -52.33 43.49
C THR A 879 -36.48 -52.81 42.31
N SER A 880 -36.05 -54.08 42.31
CA SER A 880 -35.30 -54.70 41.20
C SER A 880 -33.96 -54.02 40.86
N ASN A 881 -33.36 -53.29 41.79
CA ASN A 881 -32.06 -52.66 41.55
C ASN A 881 -30.91 -53.66 41.76
N THR A 882 -29.83 -53.50 41.01
CA THR A 882 -28.55 -54.18 41.29
C THR A 882 -27.63 -53.20 42.01
N ILE A 883 -27.18 -53.48 43.22
CA ILE A 883 -26.43 -52.57 44.08
C ILE A 883 -25.06 -53.18 44.39
N SER A 884 -23.97 -52.54 43.97
CA SER A 884 -22.60 -53.01 44.21
C SER A 884 -21.91 -52.14 45.27
N LEU A 885 -21.70 -52.69 46.47
CA LEU A 885 -21.12 -52.02 47.62
C LEU A 885 -19.59 -52.20 47.70
N VAL A 886 -18.91 -51.21 48.27
CA VAL A 886 -17.52 -51.33 48.75
C VAL A 886 -17.49 -51.22 50.28
N ALA A 887 -16.39 -51.64 50.92
CA ALA A 887 -16.26 -51.61 52.38
C ALA A 887 -16.53 -50.20 52.97
N ASN A 888 -17.09 -50.15 54.19
CA ASN A 888 -17.42 -48.94 54.98
C ASN A 888 -18.68 -48.14 54.57
N TRP A 889 -19.50 -48.65 53.64
CA TRP A 889 -20.81 -48.07 53.34
C TRP A 889 -21.92 -48.63 54.24
N ASN A 890 -22.83 -47.75 54.65
CA ASN A 890 -24.09 -48.07 55.30
C ASN A 890 -25.24 -47.82 54.31
N VAL A 891 -25.93 -48.88 53.88
CA VAL A 891 -27.06 -48.76 52.95
C VAL A 891 -28.37 -49.07 53.66
N THR A 892 -29.36 -48.20 53.48
CA THR A 892 -30.74 -48.42 53.93
C THR A 892 -31.64 -48.66 52.72
N LEU A 893 -32.34 -49.80 52.70
CA LEU A 893 -33.35 -50.12 51.68
C LEU A 893 -34.76 -50.05 52.29
N THR A 894 -35.71 -49.57 51.50
CA THR A 894 -37.11 -49.37 51.95
C THR A 894 -38.15 -50.18 51.16
N LEU A 895 -37.79 -50.75 50.00
CA LEU A 895 -38.66 -51.52 49.09
C LEU A 895 -37.95 -52.78 48.59
N SER A 896 -38.72 -53.82 48.19
CA SER A 896 -38.24 -55.19 48.00
C SER A 896 -37.69 -55.49 46.59
N GLY A 897 -36.88 -56.54 46.48
CA GLY A 897 -36.52 -57.20 45.22
C GLY A 897 -35.22 -56.72 44.59
N ASN A 898 -34.31 -56.13 45.37
CA ASN A 898 -32.99 -55.72 44.90
C ASN A 898 -31.97 -56.87 45.04
N ALA A 899 -30.90 -56.78 44.26
CA ALA A 899 -29.75 -57.68 44.29
C ALA A 899 -28.52 -56.89 44.72
N ILE A 900 -27.91 -57.26 45.84
CA ILE A 900 -26.81 -56.54 46.48
C ILE A 900 -25.54 -57.39 46.32
N THR A 901 -24.47 -56.85 45.74
CA THR A 901 -23.14 -57.46 45.77
C THR A 901 -22.27 -56.68 46.76
N ALA A 902 -21.74 -57.32 47.78
CA ALA A 902 -20.97 -56.64 48.84
C ALA A 902 -19.85 -57.51 49.42
N THR A 903 -18.70 -56.90 49.70
CA THR A 903 -17.60 -57.49 50.47
C THR A 903 -17.30 -56.58 51.67
N GLY A 904 -18.02 -56.78 52.77
CA GLY A 904 -18.04 -55.88 53.94
C GLY A 904 -19.11 -54.77 53.87
N GLY A 905 -19.23 -53.96 54.93
CA GLY A 905 -20.22 -52.86 55.05
C GLY A 905 -21.48 -53.22 55.87
N THR A 906 -22.35 -52.23 56.10
CA THR A 906 -23.61 -52.40 56.86
C THR A 906 -24.81 -52.23 55.94
N ILE A 907 -25.75 -53.18 55.96
CA ILE A 907 -27.00 -53.16 55.20
C ILE A 907 -28.15 -53.16 56.20
N THR A 908 -29.02 -52.16 56.12
CA THR A 908 -30.23 -52.04 56.94
C THR A 908 -31.46 -52.16 56.06
N LEU A 909 -32.30 -53.16 56.32
CA LEU A 909 -33.56 -53.41 55.63
C LEU A 909 -34.70 -53.00 56.57
N SER A 910 -35.11 -51.73 56.49
CA SER A 910 -35.95 -51.07 57.50
C SER A 910 -37.42 -51.50 57.51
N THR A 911 -37.84 -52.35 56.57
CA THR A 911 -39.21 -52.87 56.41
C THR A 911 -39.17 -54.37 56.09
N ILE A 912 -40.32 -55.04 56.02
CA ILE A 912 -40.39 -56.46 55.63
C ILE A 912 -40.08 -56.58 54.14
N LEU A 913 -38.83 -56.94 53.80
CA LEU A 913 -38.33 -57.00 52.42
C LEU A 913 -37.91 -58.41 52.01
N THR A 914 -37.84 -58.65 50.71
CA THR A 914 -37.19 -59.82 50.10
C THR A 914 -36.02 -59.34 49.26
N GLU A 915 -34.80 -59.71 49.65
CA GLU A 915 -33.57 -59.19 49.02
C GLU A 915 -32.59 -60.34 48.74
N THR A 916 -31.73 -60.15 47.75
CA THR A 916 -30.59 -61.06 47.48
C THR A 916 -29.28 -60.36 47.79
N LEU A 917 -28.39 -61.03 48.51
CA LEU A 917 -27.03 -60.60 48.81
C LEU A 917 -26.05 -61.58 48.14
N THR A 918 -24.97 -61.06 47.58
CA THR A 918 -23.88 -61.85 47.01
C THR A 918 -22.55 -61.34 47.56
N GLY A 919 -21.79 -62.22 48.23
CA GLY A 919 -20.49 -61.88 48.84
C GLY A 919 -20.40 -62.19 50.35
N SER A 920 -19.42 -61.61 51.03
CA SER A 920 -18.96 -62.04 52.36
C SER A 920 -18.65 -60.86 53.30
N GLY A 921 -18.71 -61.10 54.62
CA GLY A 921 -18.26 -60.17 55.66
C GLY A 921 -19.14 -58.94 55.92
N SER A 922 -20.33 -58.86 55.33
CA SER A 922 -21.27 -57.74 55.53
C SER A 922 -22.10 -57.93 56.81
N THR A 923 -22.49 -56.82 57.45
CA THR A 923 -23.46 -56.82 58.56
C THR A 923 -24.83 -56.46 58.00
N VAL A 924 -25.81 -57.35 58.13
CA VAL A 924 -27.19 -57.15 57.63
C VAL A 924 -28.15 -57.10 58.81
N THR A 925 -28.90 -56.02 58.96
CA THR A 925 -30.00 -55.91 59.94
C THR A 925 -31.32 -55.82 59.20
N MET A 926 -32.28 -56.68 59.55
CA MET A 926 -33.57 -56.76 58.88
C MET A 926 -34.74 -56.56 59.84
N ALA A 927 -35.83 -56.00 59.33
CA ALA A 927 -37.10 -56.01 60.05
C ALA A 927 -37.64 -57.44 60.21
N SER A 928 -38.38 -57.68 61.30
CA SER A 928 -38.98 -58.98 61.61
C SER A 928 -39.91 -59.43 60.48
N GLY A 929 -39.75 -60.67 59.98
CA GLY A 929 -40.57 -61.22 58.89
C GLY A 929 -39.98 -61.13 57.48
N GLY A 930 -38.83 -60.46 57.30
CA GLY A 930 -38.18 -60.34 55.99
C GLY A 930 -37.59 -61.66 55.45
N THR A 931 -37.22 -61.67 54.17
CA THR A 931 -36.51 -62.78 53.50
C THR A 931 -35.18 -62.28 52.92
N LEU A 932 -34.08 -62.99 53.18
CA LEU A 932 -32.77 -62.71 52.62
C LEU A 932 -32.21 -63.94 51.94
N TYR A 933 -31.86 -63.82 50.67
CA TYR A 933 -31.04 -64.79 49.93
C TYR A 933 -29.57 -64.37 50.03
N ILE A 934 -28.66 -65.29 50.27
CA ILE A 934 -27.21 -65.07 50.29
C ILE A 934 -26.54 -66.09 49.38
N ASN A 935 -25.84 -65.61 48.36
CA ASN A 935 -25.26 -66.44 47.32
C ASN A 935 -23.75 -66.15 47.19
N GLY A 936 -22.92 -67.16 46.97
CA GLY A 936 -21.48 -67.01 46.77
C GLY A 936 -20.72 -66.36 47.94
N GLY A 937 -19.50 -65.89 47.69
CA GLY A 937 -18.60 -65.31 48.70
C GLY A 937 -17.57 -66.29 49.26
N GLY A 938 -17.81 -67.59 49.13
CA GLY A 938 -16.93 -68.68 49.55
C GLY A 938 -17.27 -69.18 50.95
N GLN A 939 -17.37 -70.50 51.12
CA GLN A 939 -17.72 -71.17 52.38
C GLN A 939 -16.76 -70.87 53.56
N PHE A 940 -15.53 -70.43 53.25
CA PHE A 940 -14.47 -70.11 54.22
C PHE A 940 -14.18 -68.61 54.34
N ALA A 941 -14.90 -67.76 53.62
CA ALA A 941 -14.75 -66.31 53.75
C ALA A 941 -15.33 -65.82 55.09
N ASP A 942 -15.20 -64.52 55.37
CA ASP A 942 -15.82 -63.91 56.54
C ASP A 942 -17.34 -64.04 56.47
N ALA A 943 -17.96 -64.51 57.55
CA ALA A 943 -19.41 -64.72 57.58
C ALA A 943 -20.15 -63.38 57.49
N ASN A 944 -21.23 -63.33 56.71
CA ASN A 944 -22.17 -62.22 56.79
C ASN A 944 -22.90 -62.25 58.13
N ALA A 945 -22.78 -61.20 58.95
CA ALA A 945 -23.47 -61.11 60.25
C ALA A 945 -24.91 -60.64 60.04
N VAL A 946 -25.89 -61.54 60.11
CA VAL A 946 -27.30 -61.27 59.84
C VAL A 946 -28.07 -61.15 61.16
N THR A 947 -28.85 -60.09 61.34
CA THR A 947 -29.82 -59.95 62.44
C THR A 947 -31.23 -59.97 61.86
N LEU A 948 -31.99 -61.04 62.13
CA LEU A 948 -33.33 -61.26 61.61
C LEU A 948 -34.15 -62.08 62.64
N SER A 949 -35.45 -61.80 62.76
CA SER A 949 -36.38 -62.60 63.59
C SER A 949 -37.69 -62.83 62.85
N ASN A 950 -38.34 -63.97 63.09
CA ASN A 950 -39.56 -64.42 62.40
C ASN A 950 -39.49 -64.38 60.87
N GLY A 951 -38.29 -64.37 60.29
CA GLY A 951 -38.07 -64.21 58.85
C GLY A 951 -37.49 -65.46 58.20
N THR A 952 -37.06 -65.31 56.95
CA THR A 952 -36.43 -66.39 56.18
C THR A 952 -35.01 -65.99 55.75
N LEU A 953 -34.03 -66.86 55.98
CA LEU A 953 -32.66 -66.72 55.48
C LEU A 953 -32.37 -67.90 54.55
N ILE A 954 -31.89 -67.66 53.35
CA ILE A 954 -31.59 -68.71 52.36
C ILE A 954 -30.15 -68.54 51.93
N LEU A 955 -29.34 -69.58 52.07
CA LEU A 955 -28.00 -69.68 51.50
C LEU A 955 -28.11 -70.60 50.29
N ASP A 956 -27.78 -70.12 49.08
CA ASP A 956 -27.99 -70.92 47.86
C ASP A 956 -26.79 -71.83 47.51
N HIS A 957 -25.58 -71.28 47.35
CA HIS A 957 -24.35 -72.02 47.01
C HIS A 957 -23.10 -71.24 47.46
N ASP A 958 -22.12 -71.93 48.04
CA ASP A 958 -20.81 -71.42 48.47
C ASP A 958 -20.88 -70.14 49.33
N ALA A 959 -21.92 -69.98 50.14
CA ALA A 959 -22.23 -68.82 50.96
C ALA A 959 -21.94 -69.06 52.45
N ARG A 960 -21.75 -67.96 53.20
CA ARG A 960 -21.56 -68.01 54.65
C ARG A 960 -22.29 -66.90 55.38
N ALA A 961 -22.99 -67.26 56.46
CA ALA A 961 -23.70 -66.30 57.31
C ALA A 961 -23.71 -66.69 58.79
N ASN A 962 -23.74 -65.69 59.68
CA ASN A 962 -24.01 -65.84 61.10
C ASN A 962 -25.30 -65.08 61.42
N LEU A 963 -26.40 -65.81 61.54
CA LEU A 963 -27.71 -65.31 61.93
C LEU A 963 -27.82 -65.16 63.45
N THR A 964 -28.29 -64.01 63.89
CA THR A 964 -28.72 -63.72 65.26
C THR A 964 -30.21 -63.36 65.26
N GLY A 965 -31.01 -64.08 66.04
CA GLY A 965 -32.44 -63.84 66.24
C GLY A 965 -33.27 -65.12 66.30
N SER A 966 -34.57 -64.97 66.56
CA SER A 966 -35.47 -66.08 66.92
C SER A 966 -36.61 -66.27 65.92
N GLY A 967 -37.13 -67.49 65.82
CA GLY A 967 -38.31 -67.82 65.00
C GLY A 967 -38.06 -67.83 63.49
N ASN A 968 -36.82 -67.90 63.05
CA ASN A 968 -36.48 -67.82 61.63
C ASN A 968 -36.53 -69.18 60.92
N HIS A 969 -36.81 -69.17 59.62
CA HIS A 969 -36.59 -70.29 58.73
C HIS A 969 -35.29 -70.08 57.96
N VAL A 970 -34.30 -70.95 58.16
CA VAL A 970 -33.04 -70.91 57.44
C VAL A 970 -32.99 -72.07 56.46
N THR A 971 -32.74 -71.80 55.19
CA THR A 971 -32.45 -72.83 54.19
C THR A 971 -30.98 -72.75 53.80
N VAL A 972 -30.33 -73.90 53.67
CA VAL A 972 -28.91 -74.03 53.35
C VAL A 972 -28.80 -74.91 52.10
N GLY A 973 -28.04 -74.46 51.11
CA GLY A 973 -27.94 -75.04 49.78
C GLY A 973 -26.78 -76.04 49.69
N TYR A 974 -25.80 -75.78 48.83
CA TYR A 974 -24.63 -76.65 48.64
C TYR A 974 -23.33 -75.94 49.04
N ASN A 975 -22.49 -76.63 49.83
CA ASN A 975 -21.21 -76.14 50.36
C ASN A 975 -21.34 -74.82 51.15
N ASP A 976 -22.44 -74.64 51.86
CA ASP A 976 -22.74 -73.42 52.60
C ASP A 976 -22.42 -73.56 54.10
N ASN A 977 -22.06 -72.46 54.76
CA ASN A 977 -21.78 -72.44 56.19
C ASN A 977 -22.69 -71.44 56.91
N VAL A 978 -23.53 -71.89 57.85
CA VAL A 978 -24.40 -70.99 58.63
C VAL A 978 -24.23 -71.18 60.13
N GLY A 979 -23.98 -70.09 60.85
CA GLY A 979 -24.16 -70.01 62.29
C GLY A 979 -25.52 -69.40 62.61
N VAL A 980 -26.26 -69.97 63.55
CA VAL A 980 -27.56 -69.45 64.00
C VAL A 980 -27.56 -69.37 65.52
N THR A 981 -27.79 -68.17 66.06
CA THR A 981 -27.87 -67.91 67.49
C THR A 981 -29.22 -67.28 67.83
N GLY A 982 -30.05 -67.99 68.58
CA GLY A 982 -31.39 -67.56 69.01
C GLY A 982 -32.34 -68.74 69.16
N ASP A 983 -33.58 -68.49 69.52
CA ASP A 983 -34.53 -69.54 69.89
C ASP A 983 -35.53 -69.85 68.76
N ASN A 984 -36.04 -71.09 68.73
CA ASN A 984 -37.13 -71.52 67.84
C ASN A 984 -36.88 -71.32 66.32
N ASN A 985 -35.62 -71.41 65.88
CA ASN A 985 -35.28 -71.37 64.46
C ASN A 985 -35.42 -72.76 63.84
N ILE A 986 -35.87 -72.81 62.58
CA ILE A 986 -35.97 -74.02 61.76
C ILE A 986 -34.92 -73.91 60.66
N LEU A 987 -33.97 -74.83 60.62
CA LEU A 987 -32.90 -74.89 59.64
C LEU A 987 -33.11 -76.12 58.75
N THR A 988 -33.03 -75.95 57.45
CA THR A 988 -33.15 -77.03 56.47
C THR A 988 -31.98 -76.94 55.48
N ALA A 989 -31.07 -77.91 55.50
CA ALA A 989 -30.04 -78.08 54.49
C ALA A 989 -30.54 -79.01 53.38
N THR A 990 -30.35 -78.59 52.14
CA THR A 990 -30.93 -79.25 50.95
C THR A 990 -29.87 -79.80 49.99
N GLY A 991 -28.61 -79.37 50.12
CA GLY A 991 -27.45 -79.90 49.41
C GLY A 991 -26.51 -80.69 50.32
N SER A 992 -25.27 -80.86 49.89
CA SER A 992 -24.22 -81.63 50.60
C SER A 992 -22.99 -80.76 50.85
N GLY A 993 -22.22 -81.08 51.90
CA GLY A 993 -20.97 -80.36 52.22
C GLY A 993 -21.15 -79.13 53.11
N ASP A 994 -22.33 -78.97 53.71
CA ASP A 994 -22.70 -77.79 54.50
C ASP A 994 -22.26 -77.90 55.97
N GLY A 995 -21.95 -76.75 56.57
CA GLY A 995 -21.66 -76.61 58.00
C GLY A 995 -22.72 -75.77 58.71
N VAL A 996 -23.39 -76.35 59.71
CA VAL A 996 -24.45 -75.67 60.47
C VAL A 996 -24.06 -75.57 61.94
N TRP A 997 -23.90 -74.35 62.47
CA TRP A 997 -23.68 -74.08 63.90
C TRP A 997 -24.96 -73.57 64.52
N VAL A 998 -25.46 -74.22 65.57
CA VAL A 998 -26.73 -73.84 66.22
C VAL A 998 -26.52 -73.56 67.70
N GLY A 999 -26.91 -72.36 68.12
CA GLY A 999 -26.95 -71.90 69.50
C GLY A 999 -28.34 -71.34 69.86
N GLY A 1000 -28.67 -71.32 71.15
CA GLY A 1000 -30.00 -70.96 71.66
C GLY A 1000 -30.85 -72.19 72.00
N THR A 1001 -32.16 -72.04 72.13
CA THR A 1001 -33.08 -73.09 72.61
C THR A 1001 -34.14 -73.49 71.58
N ASN A 1002 -34.54 -74.77 71.58
CA ASN A 1002 -35.65 -75.30 70.78
C ASN A 1002 -35.51 -75.06 69.26
N ASN A 1003 -34.29 -75.13 68.74
CA ASN A 1003 -34.03 -75.04 67.31
C ASN A 1003 -34.23 -76.42 66.64
N ALA A 1004 -34.74 -76.44 65.42
CA ALA A 1004 -34.87 -77.65 64.61
C ALA A 1004 -33.92 -77.57 63.42
N VAL A 1005 -33.18 -78.64 63.13
CA VAL A 1005 -32.23 -78.76 62.03
C VAL A 1005 -32.58 -80.01 61.25
N THR A 1006 -32.80 -79.85 59.95
CA THR A 1006 -32.91 -80.97 59.00
C THR A 1006 -31.72 -80.90 58.06
N ILE A 1007 -30.86 -81.92 58.05
CA ILE A 1007 -29.64 -81.95 57.22
C ILE A 1007 -29.36 -83.38 56.76
N SER A 1008 -28.59 -83.60 55.70
CA SER A 1008 -28.08 -84.93 55.34
C SER A 1008 -26.76 -84.80 54.59
N ASN A 1009 -25.78 -85.64 54.90
CA ASN A 1009 -24.41 -85.56 54.35
C ASN A 1009 -23.71 -84.21 54.64
N GLY A 1010 -23.95 -83.63 55.83
CA GLY A 1010 -23.36 -82.36 56.27
C GLY A 1010 -22.72 -82.45 57.66
N SER A 1011 -22.35 -81.30 58.22
CA SER A 1011 -21.81 -81.18 59.58
C SER A 1011 -22.69 -80.28 60.44
N VAL A 1012 -23.11 -80.75 61.61
CA VAL A 1012 -23.90 -79.96 62.57
C VAL A 1012 -23.13 -79.80 63.86
N TYR A 1013 -22.95 -78.55 64.29
CA TYR A 1013 -22.30 -78.19 65.53
C TYR A 1013 -23.33 -77.56 66.47
N VAL A 1014 -23.68 -78.26 67.54
CA VAL A 1014 -24.69 -77.78 68.49
C VAL A 1014 -24.02 -77.20 69.72
N GLY A 1015 -24.28 -75.93 70.00
CA GLY A 1015 -23.99 -75.25 71.26
C GLY A 1015 -25.25 -74.83 72.04
N GLY A 1016 -26.45 -75.10 71.51
CA GLY A 1016 -27.75 -74.77 72.10
C GLY A 1016 -28.46 -75.91 72.83
N LEU A 1017 -29.48 -75.60 73.65
CA LEU A 1017 -30.27 -76.59 74.39
C LEU A 1017 -31.52 -77.02 73.61
N GLN A 1018 -31.86 -78.30 73.65
CA GLN A 1018 -33.05 -78.89 73.02
C GLN A 1018 -33.08 -78.71 71.49
N THR A 1019 -31.95 -78.91 70.81
CA THR A 1019 -31.90 -78.90 69.35
C THR A 1019 -32.41 -80.23 68.80
N GLN A 1020 -33.38 -80.18 67.88
CA GLN A 1020 -33.85 -81.37 67.17
C GLN A 1020 -33.10 -81.47 65.85
N ILE A 1021 -32.41 -82.58 65.60
CA ILE A 1021 -31.70 -82.85 64.35
C ILE A 1021 -32.37 -84.03 63.68
N THR A 1022 -32.77 -83.87 62.43
CA THR A 1022 -33.35 -84.94 61.60
C THR A 1022 -32.58 -85.05 60.29
N GLY A 1023 -32.19 -86.25 59.87
CA GLY A 1023 -31.22 -86.36 58.78
C GLY A 1023 -30.74 -87.76 58.46
N ASN A 1024 -29.71 -87.87 57.62
CA ASN A 1024 -28.94 -89.10 57.45
C ASN A 1024 -27.50 -88.74 57.07
N ASN A 1025 -26.54 -89.55 57.51
CA ASN A 1025 -25.12 -89.47 57.15
C ASN A 1025 -24.42 -88.16 57.56
N ASP A 1026 -24.80 -87.54 58.67
CA ASP A 1026 -24.24 -86.28 59.16
C ASP A 1026 -23.14 -86.48 60.21
N ALA A 1027 -22.20 -85.54 60.25
CA ALA A 1027 -21.23 -85.41 61.32
C ALA A 1027 -21.75 -84.41 62.37
N ILE A 1028 -22.27 -84.92 63.48
CA ILE A 1028 -22.89 -84.12 64.54
C ILE A 1028 -21.91 -83.98 65.70
N THR A 1029 -21.52 -82.75 66.02
CA THR A 1029 -20.70 -82.44 67.19
C THR A 1029 -21.54 -81.71 68.24
N LEU A 1030 -21.60 -82.27 69.45
CA LEU A 1030 -22.31 -81.71 70.59
C LEU A 1030 -21.32 -81.17 71.63
N TYR A 1031 -21.39 -79.88 71.94
CA TYR A 1031 -20.54 -79.28 72.99
C TYR A 1031 -21.11 -79.47 74.40
N GLY A 1032 -20.28 -79.44 75.45
CA GLY A 1032 -20.66 -79.78 76.83
C GLY A 1032 -21.86 -79.00 77.40
N GLY A 1033 -22.76 -79.71 78.09
CA GLY A 1033 -23.90 -79.13 78.81
C GLY A 1033 -25.17 -78.94 77.99
N ILE A 1034 -25.27 -79.56 76.81
CA ILE A 1034 -26.40 -79.38 75.89
C ILE A 1034 -27.32 -80.60 75.78
N GLY A 1035 -28.52 -80.41 75.24
CA GLY A 1035 -29.46 -81.50 74.93
C GLY A 1035 -29.83 -81.48 73.45
N ALA A 1036 -29.69 -82.60 72.75
CA ALA A 1036 -30.13 -82.73 71.37
C ALA A 1036 -30.91 -84.05 71.15
N THR A 1037 -31.95 -83.96 70.33
CA THR A 1037 -32.70 -85.12 69.86
C THR A 1037 -32.28 -85.38 68.43
N ILE A 1038 -31.71 -86.55 68.14
CA ILE A 1038 -31.17 -86.89 66.82
C ILE A 1038 -31.99 -88.03 66.22
N ASN A 1039 -32.51 -87.81 65.02
CA ASN A 1039 -33.39 -88.72 64.31
C ASN A 1039 -32.91 -88.92 62.87
N GLY A 1040 -32.11 -89.94 62.63
CA GLY A 1040 -31.47 -90.16 61.34
C GLY A 1040 -30.64 -91.43 61.25
N ASN A 1041 -30.32 -91.88 60.04
CA ASN A 1041 -29.52 -93.07 59.81
C ASN A 1041 -28.06 -92.71 59.48
N ASN A 1042 -27.12 -93.55 59.93
CA ASN A 1042 -25.67 -93.37 59.73
C ASN A 1042 -25.08 -92.06 60.27
N GLU A 1043 -25.63 -91.55 61.36
CA GLU A 1043 -25.10 -90.35 62.01
C GLU A 1043 -23.79 -90.63 62.76
N VAL A 1044 -22.81 -89.75 62.59
CA VAL A 1044 -21.56 -89.76 63.35
C VAL A 1044 -21.65 -88.70 64.44
N ILE A 1045 -21.96 -89.15 65.66
CA ILE A 1045 -22.15 -88.26 66.81
C ILE A 1045 -20.87 -88.20 67.65
N SER A 1046 -20.27 -87.01 67.72
CA SER A 1046 -19.14 -86.69 68.57
C SER A 1046 -19.59 -85.81 69.73
N VAL A 1047 -19.52 -86.32 70.96
CA VAL A 1047 -19.83 -85.55 72.17
C VAL A 1047 -18.54 -85.00 72.77
N ASN A 1048 -18.39 -83.68 72.75
CA ASN A 1048 -17.21 -82.99 73.24
C ASN A 1048 -17.57 -82.12 74.45
N GLY A 1049 -17.66 -82.75 75.62
CA GLY A 1049 -17.83 -82.09 76.92
C GLY A 1049 -18.77 -82.84 77.89
N PRO A 1050 -18.64 -82.62 79.21
CA PRO A 1050 -19.47 -83.28 80.23
C PRO A 1050 -20.92 -82.75 80.26
N ASN A 1051 -21.85 -83.52 80.83
CA ASN A 1051 -23.28 -83.16 81.03
C ASN A 1051 -24.10 -82.94 79.74
N THR A 1052 -23.74 -83.62 78.65
CA THR A 1052 -24.48 -83.60 77.39
C THR A 1052 -25.47 -84.75 77.32
N THR A 1053 -26.72 -84.47 76.95
CA THR A 1053 -27.78 -85.47 76.81
C THR A 1053 -28.05 -85.73 75.32
N VAL A 1054 -27.85 -86.97 74.88
CA VAL A 1054 -28.14 -87.43 73.51
C VAL A 1054 -29.34 -88.37 73.54
N ALA A 1055 -30.44 -87.96 72.92
CA ALA A 1055 -31.60 -88.82 72.74
C ALA A 1055 -31.63 -89.35 71.29
N LEU A 1056 -31.44 -90.66 71.14
CA LEU A 1056 -31.52 -91.39 69.87
C LEU A 1056 -32.91 -92.02 69.75
N SER A 1057 -33.65 -91.69 68.71
CA SER A 1057 -35.01 -92.21 68.48
C SER A 1057 -35.07 -92.90 67.10
N THR A 1058 -34.91 -94.22 67.04
CA THR A 1058 -35.15 -95.00 65.82
C THR A 1058 -36.60 -95.50 65.82
N ASN A 1059 -37.49 -94.81 65.12
CA ASN A 1059 -38.89 -95.22 65.00
C ASN A 1059 -39.03 -96.47 64.10
N GLY A 1060 -38.95 -97.67 64.69
CA GLY A 1060 -39.51 -98.87 64.07
C GLY A 1060 -38.84 -100.19 64.41
N VAL A 1061 -39.19 -100.80 65.54
CA VAL A 1061 -39.51 -102.25 65.67
C VAL A 1061 -40.35 -102.46 66.95
N GLY A 1062 -41.41 -103.28 66.81
CA GLY A 1062 -42.48 -103.49 67.79
C GLY A 1062 -42.18 -104.51 68.91
N PRO A 1063 -43.19 -104.88 69.71
CA PRO A 1063 -43.03 -105.33 71.09
C PRO A 1063 -42.75 -106.83 71.21
N SER A 1064 -41.49 -107.20 71.18
CA SER A 1064 -40.99 -108.39 71.86
C SER A 1064 -39.81 -107.92 72.69
N GLY A 1065 -39.91 -108.07 74.02
CA GLY A 1065 -38.84 -107.72 74.96
C GLY A 1065 -37.62 -108.63 74.77
N GLU A 1066 -36.97 -108.49 73.62
CA GLU A 1066 -35.87 -109.29 73.14
C GLU A 1066 -34.76 -108.34 72.70
N LEU A 1067 -33.56 -108.57 73.22
CA LEU A 1067 -32.35 -107.84 72.89
C LEU A 1067 -31.82 -108.41 71.57
N ASP A 1068 -32.07 -107.73 70.45
CA ASP A 1068 -31.49 -108.09 69.16
C ASP A 1068 -30.01 -107.69 69.11
N LEU A 1069 -29.13 -108.69 69.22
CA LEU A 1069 -27.68 -108.53 69.02
C LEU A 1069 -27.32 -108.96 67.59
N PHE A 1070 -27.06 -108.00 66.71
CA PHE A 1070 -26.58 -108.26 65.36
C PHE A 1070 -25.08 -108.57 65.36
N VAL A 1071 -24.73 -109.86 65.39
CA VAL A 1071 -23.34 -110.34 65.33
C VAL A 1071 -23.16 -111.33 64.16
N THR A 1072 -22.03 -111.24 63.47
CA THR A 1072 -21.65 -112.20 62.42
C THR A 1072 -20.96 -113.41 63.05
N HIS A 1073 -21.27 -114.61 62.55
CA HIS A 1073 -20.97 -115.92 63.15
C HIS A 1073 -19.54 -116.06 63.72
N ASP A 1074 -19.44 -116.67 64.92
CA ASP A 1074 -18.24 -117.05 65.70
C ASP A 1074 -17.63 -116.04 66.70
N GLN A 1075 -18.33 -114.98 67.09
CA GLN A 1075 -17.73 -113.94 67.97
C GLN A 1075 -18.49 -113.58 69.25
N VAL A 1076 -19.44 -114.41 69.69
CA VAL A 1076 -20.14 -114.20 70.98
C VAL A 1076 -19.94 -115.40 71.91
N TRP A 1077 -19.49 -115.12 73.13
CA TRP A 1077 -19.43 -116.06 74.24
C TRP A 1077 -20.49 -115.70 75.27
N LEU A 1078 -21.34 -116.67 75.58
CA LEU A 1078 -22.35 -116.57 76.61
C LEU A 1078 -21.80 -117.24 77.87
N GLN A 1079 -21.45 -116.44 78.87
CA GLN A 1079 -20.98 -116.90 80.17
C GLN A 1079 -22.07 -116.72 81.22
N LYS A 1080 -22.32 -117.75 82.02
CA LYS A 1080 -23.08 -117.57 83.25
C LYS A 1080 -22.16 -117.04 84.36
N SER A 1081 -22.52 -115.91 84.97
CA SER A 1081 -21.83 -115.34 86.14
C SER A 1081 -22.84 -115.16 87.28
N GLY A 1082 -22.86 -116.10 88.23
CA GLY A 1082 -23.89 -116.14 89.27
C GLY A 1082 -25.30 -116.40 88.70
N ASN A 1083 -26.25 -115.54 89.04
CA ASN A 1083 -27.60 -115.56 88.44
C ASN A 1083 -27.65 -114.81 87.10
N ASP A 1084 -26.54 -114.24 86.63
CA ASP A 1084 -26.52 -113.34 85.49
C ASP A 1084 -26.02 -114.08 84.24
N LEU A 1085 -26.50 -113.64 83.08
CA LEU A 1085 -25.94 -114.03 81.78
C LEU A 1085 -25.04 -112.90 81.30
N VAL A 1086 -23.74 -113.15 81.29
CA VAL A 1086 -22.74 -112.27 80.71
C VAL A 1086 -22.59 -112.64 79.24
N VAL A 1087 -22.81 -111.66 78.37
CA VAL A 1087 -22.55 -111.76 76.94
C VAL A 1087 -21.22 -111.05 76.68
N ASP A 1088 -20.24 -111.83 76.27
CA ASP A 1088 -18.90 -111.36 75.93
C ASP A 1088 -18.69 -111.50 74.41
N LEU A 1089 -18.01 -110.54 73.81
CA LEU A 1089 -17.60 -110.65 72.40
C LEU A 1089 -16.10 -110.92 72.34
N ASN A 1090 -15.70 -111.92 71.56
CA ASN A 1090 -14.33 -112.48 71.54
C ASN A 1090 -13.23 -111.53 70.98
N ASN A 1091 -13.47 -110.22 70.98
CA ASN A 1091 -12.49 -109.16 70.73
C ASN A 1091 -12.20 -108.28 71.96
N GLY A 1092 -12.73 -108.63 73.14
CA GLY A 1092 -12.22 -108.18 74.44
C GLY A 1092 -12.54 -106.73 74.86
N THR A 1093 -13.63 -106.13 74.37
CA THR A 1093 -13.94 -104.71 74.69
C THR A 1093 -15.37 -104.36 75.10
N THR A 1094 -16.29 -105.31 75.29
CA THR A 1094 -17.61 -105.01 75.91
C THR A 1094 -18.23 -106.26 76.55
N GLU A 1095 -18.26 -106.28 77.88
CA GLU A 1095 -19.16 -107.14 78.66
C GLU A 1095 -20.56 -106.51 78.69
N THR A 1096 -21.59 -107.24 78.29
CA THR A 1096 -22.97 -106.89 78.64
C THR A 1096 -23.51 -107.93 79.61
N THR A 1097 -23.78 -107.50 80.85
CA THR A 1097 -24.29 -108.37 81.90
C THR A 1097 -25.81 -108.25 82.03
N LEU A 1098 -26.52 -109.33 81.73
CA LEU A 1098 -27.96 -109.48 81.99
C LEU A 1098 -28.15 -110.05 83.40
N THR A 1099 -28.48 -109.17 84.34
CA THR A 1099 -28.58 -109.55 85.76
C THR A 1099 -29.83 -110.40 86.07
N ASN A 1100 -29.71 -111.38 86.95
CA ASN A 1100 -30.73 -112.35 87.38
C ASN A 1100 -31.41 -113.14 86.24
N TRP A 1101 -30.71 -113.34 85.12
CA TRP A 1101 -31.18 -114.18 84.01
C TRP A 1101 -31.54 -115.63 84.42
N PHE A 1102 -30.84 -116.16 85.43
CA PHE A 1102 -31.00 -117.53 85.93
C PHE A 1102 -31.50 -117.52 87.39
N LEU A 1103 -32.75 -117.09 87.63
CA LEU A 1103 -33.33 -117.08 88.99
C LEU A 1103 -33.68 -118.49 89.50
N THR A 1104 -33.39 -118.74 90.78
CA THR A 1104 -33.75 -119.95 91.52
C THR A 1104 -35.00 -119.74 92.38
N GLY A 1105 -36.06 -120.53 92.17
CA GLY A 1105 -37.04 -120.80 93.22
C GLY A 1105 -36.49 -121.86 94.19
N GLY A 1106 -36.36 -121.56 95.49
CA GLY A 1106 -35.87 -122.52 96.49
C GLY A 1106 -36.81 -123.73 96.56
N THR A 1107 -36.40 -124.98 96.32
CA THR A 1107 -35.21 -125.66 96.87
C THR A 1107 -34.39 -126.49 95.87
N GLY A 1108 -34.28 -126.10 94.59
CA GLY A 1108 -33.42 -126.81 93.62
C GLY A 1108 -34.14 -127.56 92.50
N THR A 1109 -35.27 -127.04 92.03
CA THR A 1109 -35.90 -127.46 90.76
C THR A 1109 -36.18 -126.19 89.94
N TYR A 1110 -35.62 -126.14 88.73
CA TYR A 1110 -35.64 -125.00 87.83
C TYR A 1110 -37.04 -124.78 87.23
N ASP A 1111 -37.60 -123.57 87.41
CA ASP A 1111 -38.78 -123.13 86.65
C ASP A 1111 -38.29 -122.59 85.30
N HIS A 1112 -38.19 -123.48 84.31
CA HIS A 1112 -37.65 -123.20 82.98
C HIS A 1112 -38.63 -122.42 82.08
N GLN A 1113 -39.17 -121.29 82.55
CA GLN A 1113 -40.09 -120.49 81.73
C GLN A 1113 -39.43 -119.62 80.66
N VAL A 1114 -38.09 -119.58 80.55
CA VAL A 1114 -37.42 -118.93 79.41
C VAL A 1114 -36.09 -119.62 79.08
N ALA A 1115 -36.15 -120.84 78.55
CA ALA A 1115 -34.96 -121.52 78.04
C ALA A 1115 -35.25 -122.15 76.67
N ASN A 1116 -35.45 -121.29 75.67
CA ASN A 1116 -35.34 -121.65 74.26
C ASN A 1116 -34.38 -120.63 73.62
N ILE A 1117 -33.17 -121.07 73.24
CA ILE A 1117 -32.26 -120.26 72.43
C ILE A 1117 -32.40 -120.73 70.99
N LYS A 1118 -32.80 -119.81 70.11
CA LYS A 1118 -32.80 -120.00 68.67
C LYS A 1118 -31.54 -119.40 68.09
N THR A 1119 -30.73 -120.21 67.43
CA THR A 1119 -29.55 -119.73 66.70
C THR A 1119 -29.97 -119.25 65.31
N SER A 1120 -29.18 -118.33 64.72
CA SER A 1120 -29.46 -117.65 63.45
C SER A 1120 -29.61 -118.59 62.25
N ASP A 1121 -29.10 -119.82 62.36
CA ASP A 1121 -29.22 -120.92 61.39
C ASP A 1121 -30.53 -121.74 61.53
N GLY A 1122 -31.41 -121.36 62.47
CA GLY A 1122 -32.72 -121.97 62.67
C GLY A 1122 -32.73 -123.21 63.57
N TYR A 1123 -31.60 -123.55 64.19
CA TYR A 1123 -31.53 -124.64 65.19
C TYR A 1123 -32.10 -124.24 66.55
N PHE A 1124 -32.65 -125.24 67.25
CA PHE A 1124 -33.45 -125.05 68.45
C PHE A 1124 -32.83 -125.81 69.62
N LEU A 1125 -32.25 -125.09 70.58
CA LEU A 1125 -31.70 -125.68 71.81
C LEU A 1125 -32.79 -125.66 72.89
N SER A 1126 -33.32 -126.84 73.22
CA SER A 1126 -34.31 -127.00 74.30
C SER A 1126 -33.67 -126.82 75.68
N SER A 1127 -34.48 -126.41 76.65
CA SER A 1127 -34.11 -126.32 78.07
C SER A 1127 -33.37 -127.55 78.61
N SER A 1128 -33.76 -128.76 78.20
CA SER A 1128 -33.09 -130.02 78.55
C SER A 1128 -31.68 -130.19 77.93
N SER A 1129 -31.44 -129.61 76.75
CA SER A 1129 -30.15 -129.65 76.05
C SER A 1129 -29.15 -128.65 76.65
N ILE A 1130 -29.66 -127.51 77.12
CA ILE A 1130 -28.89 -126.46 77.82
C ILE A 1130 -28.45 -126.95 79.21
N ASP A 1131 -29.30 -127.70 79.93
CA ASP A 1131 -28.91 -128.30 81.22
C ASP A 1131 -27.80 -129.36 81.07
N THR A 1132 -27.78 -130.10 79.96
CA THR A 1132 -26.77 -131.15 79.71
C THR A 1132 -25.41 -130.54 79.30
N LEU A 1133 -25.42 -129.36 78.67
CA LEU A 1133 -24.22 -128.61 78.28
C LEU A 1133 -23.58 -127.85 79.45
N LEU A 1134 -24.35 -127.54 80.50
CA LEU A 1134 -23.91 -126.73 81.65
C LEU A 1134 -23.77 -127.50 82.99
N SER A 1135 -24.06 -128.82 83.07
CA SER A 1135 -24.07 -129.58 84.35
C SER A 1135 -23.01 -130.69 84.54
N GLY A 1136 -22.01 -130.83 83.66
CA GLY A 1136 -21.03 -131.93 83.80
C GLY A 1136 -19.59 -131.57 83.44
N SER A 1137 -18.79 -131.17 84.43
CA SER A 1137 -17.36 -131.45 84.40
C SER A 1137 -17.15 -132.88 84.91
N ASN A 1138 -16.75 -133.81 84.05
CA ASN A 1138 -15.92 -134.90 84.55
C ASN A 1138 -14.78 -135.19 83.56
N THR A 1139 -13.58 -134.88 84.02
CA THR A 1139 -12.42 -135.76 83.83
C THR A 1139 -12.75 -137.16 84.39
N THR A 1140 -13.50 -137.96 83.63
CA THR A 1140 -13.48 -139.44 83.52
C THR A 1140 -14.53 -139.79 82.45
N ALA A 1141 -14.20 -140.41 81.31
CA ALA A 1141 -14.05 -141.87 81.16
C ALA A 1141 -15.10 -142.62 82.00
N SER A 1142 -16.22 -143.12 81.47
CA SER A 1142 -16.31 -144.08 80.36
C SER A 1142 -17.20 -143.63 79.20
N SER A 1143 -16.78 -143.99 77.98
CA SER A 1143 -17.54 -143.81 76.74
C SER A 1143 -18.89 -144.55 76.76
N SER A 1144 -20.00 -143.82 76.72
CA SER A 1144 -21.26 -144.26 76.06
C SER A 1144 -22.44 -143.26 76.12
N VAL A 1145 -22.24 -141.99 76.54
CA VAL A 1145 -23.31 -140.98 76.65
C VAL A 1145 -22.66 -139.63 76.29
N LEU A 1146 -22.87 -138.91 75.17
CA LEU A 1146 -23.90 -138.88 74.14
C LEU A 1146 -23.23 -138.57 72.78
N SER A 1147 -23.25 -139.54 71.85
CA SER A 1147 -22.94 -139.36 70.43
C SER A 1147 -24.24 -139.15 69.62
N GLY A 1148 -25.13 -138.30 70.09
CA GLY A 1148 -26.54 -138.37 69.68
C GLY A 1148 -27.29 -137.07 69.47
N TYR A 1149 -26.66 -135.89 69.52
CA TYR A 1149 -27.35 -134.62 69.25
C TYR A 1149 -26.37 -133.57 68.70
N TRP A 1150 -26.55 -133.28 67.40
CA TRP A 1150 -26.15 -132.06 66.65
C TRP A 1150 -24.75 -131.97 65.98
N HIS A 1151 -24.68 -132.44 64.72
CA HIS A 1151 -24.16 -131.70 63.55
C HIS A 1151 -25.19 -130.59 63.21
N THR A 1152 -24.91 -129.40 62.66
CA THR A 1152 -23.81 -128.81 61.86
C THR A 1152 -23.37 -127.48 62.43
#